data_AF-A0A2V8VI08-F1
#
_entry.id   AF-A0A2V8VI08-F1
#
_cell.length_a   1.000
_cell.length_b   1.000
_cell.length_c   1.000
_cell.angle_alpha   90.00
_cell.angle_beta   90.00
_cell.angle_gamma   90.00
#
_symmetry.space_group_name_H-M   'P 1'
#
loop_
_entity.id
_entity.type
_entity.pdbx_description
1 polymer ?
#
loop_
_entity_poly.entity_id
_entity_poly.type
_entity_poly.pdbx_seq_one_letter_code
_entity_poly.pdbx_strand_id
1 'polypeptide(L)'
;MSPRLKNLAQNLGRLGVAFFVLLALDVVLAYLAPGSGLRLLVAFALYVTGLLFALQLVRRNMRRLIWRLRNRLIVAYLFIAFVPIVLIAILVGIGGRILTGQTAVYLVSSELDRRTAALHGVAQMLAETPAARRQNTIREVAPYIRNRFPTVELLIRGKEVYRYPENSTLAPPPAGWKHASGLITKDSRLCSWTHVTTSDTEVTLLAPLNSSLLADLVPDIGEVFFGSLNVRSKNTNDPNVPRNQRGGRLPAASNSFDVDVPWIMPVTLQYWDAPGRQGEVDLVVHTRPSVVLGTVFSQVNYRQGVLAGFFVVAAVLLLVELVSFILGVSMTRTITGAVHNLYEGTQRVKEGDFSHRIAVEGHDQLAELGRSFNGMTENLERLIVIEKEQERLKSEIAIAREVQSQLFPRSAPELRTLELGGVCHPARMVSGDYYDFVQLRDANVALAIGDVAGKGISAALLMAALQSIMRTQLTAGIPAHVAAAPGGGNGGGRARFSASDLVSELNRQVYANTSPEKYATFYFGLYDDENRTLTYTNAGHLPPILMRDGVAQRLEVTGTVVGAFPFAAYEEKSIEMRRGDLLVAFTDGIVEPENEYGEPFGEERLVDLLLRYGQRESKEIIARIMETVEQWTGSSELFDDMTLLLARGV
;
A
#
# COMPACT_ATOMS: atom_id res chain seq x y z
N MET A 1 27.44 8.84 -38.72
CA MET A 1 26.31 9.08 -37.78
C MET A 1 26.91 9.36 -36.41
N SER A 2 26.78 10.57 -35.86
CA SER A 2 27.50 10.98 -34.64
C SER A 2 27.03 10.22 -33.39
N PRO A 3 27.88 10.02 -32.37
CA PRO A 3 27.51 9.33 -31.12
C PRO A 3 26.30 9.97 -30.39
N ARG A 4 26.05 11.27 -30.59
CA ARG A 4 24.85 11.96 -30.08
C ARG A 4 23.55 11.47 -30.73
N LEU A 5 23.57 11.13 -32.03
CA LEU A 5 22.41 10.60 -32.77
C LEU A 5 22.03 9.18 -32.33
N LYS A 6 23.01 8.34 -31.96
CA LYS A 6 22.75 6.99 -31.41
C LYS A 6 22.07 7.05 -30.03
N ASN A 7 22.53 7.94 -29.15
CA ASN A 7 21.91 8.14 -27.83
C ASN A 7 20.49 8.71 -27.92
N LEU A 8 20.22 9.62 -28.88
CA LEU A 8 18.86 10.09 -29.15
C LEU A 8 17.96 8.94 -29.64
N ALA A 9 18.42 8.16 -30.63
CA ALA A 9 17.64 7.05 -31.19
C ALA A 9 17.31 5.96 -30.15
N GLN A 10 18.23 5.65 -29.23
CA GLN A 10 17.98 4.73 -28.12
C GLN A 10 16.95 5.26 -27.11
N ASN A 11 16.95 6.56 -26.83
CA ASN A 11 15.98 7.18 -25.92
C ASN A 11 14.57 7.36 -26.52
N LEU A 12 14.46 7.46 -27.85
CA LEU A 12 13.22 7.68 -28.60
C LEU A 12 12.46 6.40 -28.97
N GLY A 13 13.17 5.26 -29.08
CA GLY A 13 12.57 3.99 -29.52
C GLY A 13 12.22 3.99 -31.02
N ARG A 14 11.86 2.80 -31.55
CA ARG A 14 11.59 2.60 -33.00
C ARG A 14 10.49 3.52 -33.55
N LEU A 15 9.45 3.78 -32.75
CA LEU A 15 8.34 4.66 -33.13
C LEU A 15 8.74 6.14 -33.19
N GLY A 16 9.56 6.62 -32.24
CA GLY A 16 10.05 7.99 -32.25
C GLY A 16 10.97 8.27 -33.44
N VAL A 17 11.83 7.31 -33.80
CA VAL A 17 12.66 7.41 -35.00
C VAL A 17 11.79 7.47 -36.27
N ALA A 18 10.76 6.62 -36.39
CA ALA A 18 9.84 6.64 -37.52
C ALA A 18 9.09 7.98 -37.67
N PHE A 19 8.63 8.57 -36.56
CA PHE A 19 7.98 9.87 -36.56
C PHE A 19 8.89 10.99 -37.08
N PHE A 20 10.13 11.10 -36.58
CA PHE A 20 11.06 12.13 -37.03
C PHE A 20 11.50 11.95 -38.49
N VAL A 21 11.60 10.72 -38.96
CA VAL A 21 11.87 10.43 -40.38
C VAL A 21 10.70 10.88 -41.26
N LEU A 22 9.46 10.57 -40.87
CA LEU A 22 8.26 11.03 -41.58
C LEU A 22 8.11 12.57 -41.54
N LEU A 23 8.50 13.21 -40.43
CA LEU A 23 8.50 14.67 -40.29
C LEU A 23 9.47 15.32 -41.26
N ALA A 24 10.69 14.80 -41.35
CA ALA A 24 11.68 15.27 -42.31
C ALA A 24 11.20 15.06 -43.76
N LEU A 25 10.56 13.91 -44.05
CA LEU A 25 10.01 13.60 -45.36
C LEU A 25 8.86 14.54 -45.75
N ASP A 26 7.95 14.87 -44.82
CA ASP A 26 6.85 15.81 -45.07
C ASP A 26 7.37 17.23 -45.36
N VAL A 27 8.39 17.70 -44.62
CA VAL A 27 9.02 19.00 -44.85
C VAL A 27 9.66 19.08 -46.24
N VAL A 28 10.33 18.01 -46.66
CA VAL A 28 10.94 17.91 -48.01
C VAL A 28 9.85 17.91 -49.09
N LEU A 29 8.77 17.16 -48.90
CA LEU A 29 7.64 17.11 -49.84
C LEU A 29 6.85 18.43 -49.89
N ALA A 30 6.79 19.18 -48.78
CA ALA A 30 6.18 20.50 -48.74
C ALA A 30 6.89 21.50 -49.66
N TYR A 31 8.22 21.38 -49.79
CA TYR A 31 9.03 22.26 -50.64
C TYR A 31 9.05 21.80 -52.10
N LEU A 32 9.15 20.49 -52.35
CA LEU A 32 9.31 19.93 -53.70
C LEU A 32 7.98 19.69 -54.44
N ALA A 33 6.92 19.28 -53.73
CA ALA A 33 5.67 18.85 -54.35
C ALA A 33 4.44 19.11 -53.45
N PRO A 34 4.10 20.40 -53.20
CA PRO A 34 3.14 20.79 -52.16
C PRO A 34 1.72 20.25 -52.36
N GLY A 35 1.32 19.87 -53.58
CA GLY A 35 -0.01 19.33 -53.91
C GLY A 35 -0.04 17.85 -54.28
N SER A 36 1.04 17.09 -54.04
CA SER A 36 1.09 15.66 -54.39
C SER A 36 0.25 14.78 -53.45
N GLY A 37 -0.42 13.76 -53.99
CA GLY A 37 -1.13 12.76 -53.17
C GLY A 37 -0.21 11.98 -52.22
N LEU A 38 1.08 11.87 -52.55
CA LEU A 38 2.11 11.29 -51.70
C LEU A 38 2.30 12.08 -50.39
N ARG A 39 2.22 13.41 -50.44
CA ARG A 39 2.29 14.26 -49.25
C ARG A 39 1.12 14.02 -48.31
N LEU A 40 -0.10 13.82 -48.84
CA LEU A 40 -1.27 13.46 -48.02
C LEU A 40 -1.07 12.12 -47.29
N LEU A 41 -0.52 11.12 -47.96
CA LEU A 41 -0.21 9.82 -47.34
C LEU A 41 0.88 9.94 -46.26
N VAL A 42 1.94 10.72 -46.52
CA VAL A 42 3.01 10.97 -45.53
C VAL A 42 2.48 11.76 -44.33
N ALA A 43 1.65 12.78 -44.56
CA ALA A 43 1.00 13.54 -43.49
C ALA A 43 0.07 12.66 -42.64
N PHE A 44 -0.68 11.74 -43.26
CA PHE A 44 -1.50 10.77 -42.53
C PHE A 44 -0.64 9.81 -41.69
N ALA A 45 0.42 9.23 -42.28
CA ALA A 45 1.35 8.35 -41.57
C ALA A 45 2.07 9.08 -40.43
N LEU A 46 2.43 10.35 -40.61
CA LEU A 46 2.99 11.22 -39.59
C LEU A 46 2.01 11.42 -38.42
N TYR A 47 0.73 11.64 -38.71
CA TYR A 47 -0.30 11.81 -37.69
C TYR A 47 -0.46 10.54 -36.85
N VAL A 48 -0.55 9.38 -37.52
CA VAL A 48 -0.69 8.07 -36.85
C VAL A 48 0.55 7.75 -36.02
N THR A 49 1.75 7.88 -36.58
CA THR A 49 3.01 7.61 -35.86
C THR A 49 3.25 8.62 -34.74
N GLY A 50 2.89 9.88 -34.94
CA GLY A 50 2.94 10.93 -33.92
C GLY A 50 2.00 10.66 -32.75
N LEU A 51 0.77 10.22 -33.02
CA LEU A 51 -0.19 9.82 -31.98
C LEU A 51 0.32 8.62 -31.17
N LEU A 52 0.83 7.59 -31.85
CA LEU A 52 1.40 6.40 -31.19
C LEU A 52 2.64 6.75 -30.36
N PHE A 53 3.51 7.62 -30.89
CA PHE A 53 4.70 8.10 -30.18
C PHE A 53 4.32 8.95 -28.96
N ALA A 54 3.34 9.84 -29.09
CA ALA A 54 2.80 10.62 -27.97
C ALA A 54 2.21 9.70 -26.88
N LEU A 55 1.40 8.70 -27.25
CA LEU A 55 0.87 7.70 -26.32
C LEU A 55 1.98 6.92 -25.60
N GLN A 56 3.04 6.56 -26.31
CA GLN A 56 4.19 5.87 -25.72
C GLN A 56 4.93 6.77 -24.73
N LEU A 57 5.15 8.04 -25.09
CA LEU A 57 5.83 9.03 -24.25
C LEU A 57 5.02 9.32 -22.98
N VAL A 58 3.70 9.47 -23.12
CA VAL A 58 2.75 9.59 -22.01
C VAL A 58 2.85 8.36 -21.11
N ARG A 59 2.74 7.13 -21.63
CA ARG A 59 2.87 5.91 -20.82
C ARG A 59 4.21 5.83 -20.07
N ARG A 60 5.32 6.17 -20.72
CA ARG A 60 6.67 6.13 -20.11
C ARG A 60 6.79 7.15 -18.98
N ASN A 61 6.39 8.39 -19.23
CA ASN A 61 6.45 9.46 -18.25
C ASN A 61 5.46 9.20 -17.11
N MET A 62 4.28 8.67 -17.41
CA MET A 62 3.23 8.36 -16.43
C MET A 62 3.68 7.26 -15.45
N ARG A 63 4.45 6.25 -15.89
CA ARG A 63 5.07 5.28 -14.95
C ARG A 63 6.03 5.91 -13.96
N ARG A 64 6.83 6.91 -14.38
CA ARG A 64 7.73 7.64 -13.47
C ARG A 64 6.96 8.60 -12.58
N LEU A 65 6.00 9.32 -13.16
CA LEU A 65 5.14 10.27 -12.46
C LEU A 65 4.21 9.61 -11.45
N ILE A 66 3.80 8.36 -11.61
CA ILE A 66 2.86 7.65 -10.72
C ILE A 66 3.57 6.78 -9.68
N TRP A 67 4.91 6.65 -9.73
CA TRP A 67 5.64 5.73 -8.87
C TRP A 67 5.47 5.99 -7.36
N ARG A 68 5.24 7.25 -6.96
CA ARG A 68 4.90 7.62 -5.58
C ARG A 68 3.40 7.87 -5.44
N LEU A 69 2.78 7.41 -4.34
CA LEU A 69 1.34 7.55 -4.07
C LEU A 69 0.86 9.01 -4.17
N ARG A 70 1.62 9.97 -3.61
CA ARG A 70 1.35 11.41 -3.69
C ARG A 70 1.18 11.91 -5.11
N ASN A 71 2.01 11.38 -5.98
CA ASN A 71 2.17 11.74 -7.35
C ASN A 71 1.04 11.13 -8.20
N ARG A 72 0.62 9.90 -7.87
CA ARG A 72 -0.59 9.27 -8.41
C ARG A 72 -1.86 10.03 -8.06
N LEU A 73 -2.00 10.47 -6.81
CA LEU A 73 -3.15 11.23 -6.34
C LEU A 73 -3.22 12.61 -6.99
N ILE A 74 -2.10 13.34 -7.09
CA ILE A 74 -2.05 14.63 -7.81
C ILE A 74 -2.47 14.46 -9.27
N VAL A 75 -1.98 13.43 -9.95
CA VAL A 75 -2.37 13.14 -11.34
C VAL A 75 -3.86 12.81 -11.42
N ALA A 76 -4.40 12.01 -10.50
CA ALA A 76 -5.84 11.71 -10.46
C ALA A 76 -6.68 13.00 -10.30
N TYR A 77 -6.30 13.90 -9.40
CA TYR A 77 -7.00 15.19 -9.24
C TYR A 77 -6.88 16.08 -10.47
N LEU A 78 -5.71 16.14 -11.12
CA LEU A 78 -5.55 16.89 -12.37
C LEU A 78 -6.54 16.40 -13.44
N PHE A 79 -6.73 15.08 -13.56
CA PHE A 79 -7.63 14.50 -14.56
C PHE A 79 -9.11 14.55 -14.18
N ILE A 80 -9.46 14.47 -12.89
CA ILE A 80 -10.85 14.45 -12.43
C ILE A 80 -11.42 15.87 -12.30
N ALA A 81 -10.61 16.85 -11.89
CA ALA A 81 -11.05 18.22 -11.63
C ALA A 81 -10.58 19.19 -12.73
N PHE A 82 -9.26 19.34 -12.89
CA PHE A 82 -8.71 20.41 -13.73
C PHE A 82 -8.99 20.24 -15.23
N VAL A 83 -8.78 19.03 -15.76
CA VAL A 83 -8.94 18.76 -17.20
C VAL A 83 -10.39 19.00 -17.68
N PRO A 84 -11.44 18.51 -17.01
CA PRO A 84 -12.82 18.81 -17.39
C PRO A 84 -13.14 20.31 -17.41
N ILE A 85 -12.67 21.11 -16.44
CA ILE A 85 -12.89 22.57 -16.44
C ILE A 85 -12.29 23.20 -17.70
N VAL A 86 -11.03 22.87 -17.99
CA VAL A 86 -10.33 23.43 -19.16
C VAL A 86 -11.05 23.02 -20.44
N LEU A 87 -11.50 21.77 -20.54
CA LEU A 87 -12.26 21.28 -21.69
C LEU A 87 -13.60 22.02 -21.85
N ILE A 88 -14.34 22.22 -20.76
CA ILE A 88 -15.60 22.97 -20.76
C ILE A 88 -15.36 24.43 -21.12
N ALA A 89 -14.33 25.08 -20.57
CA ALA A 89 -13.98 26.46 -20.89
C ALA A 89 -13.63 26.63 -22.38
N ILE A 90 -12.86 25.69 -22.94
CA ILE A 90 -12.56 25.64 -24.38
C ILE A 90 -13.85 25.46 -25.18
N LEU A 91 -14.72 24.51 -24.78
CA LEU A 91 -15.98 24.23 -25.47
C LEU A 91 -16.92 25.45 -25.47
N VAL A 92 -17.07 26.11 -24.32
CA VAL A 92 -17.88 27.33 -24.17
C VAL A 92 -17.29 28.47 -25.00
N GLY A 93 -15.96 28.64 -25.02
CA GLY A 93 -15.29 29.66 -25.83
C GLY A 93 -15.51 29.44 -27.34
N ILE A 94 -15.34 28.21 -27.82
CA ILE A 94 -15.58 27.84 -29.22
C ILE A 94 -17.07 28.01 -29.57
N GLY A 95 -17.96 27.45 -28.75
CA GLY A 95 -19.41 27.51 -28.96
C GLY A 95 -19.94 28.94 -28.97
N GLY A 96 -19.48 29.78 -28.04
CA GLY A 96 -19.83 31.20 -27.99
C GLY A 96 -19.39 31.94 -29.25
N ARG A 97 -18.17 31.70 -29.73
CA ARG A 97 -17.67 32.30 -30.97
C ARG A 97 -18.50 31.90 -32.19
N ILE A 98 -18.85 30.62 -32.32
CA ILE A 98 -19.70 30.11 -33.42
C ILE A 98 -21.08 30.77 -33.37
N LEU A 99 -21.72 30.76 -32.19
CA LEU A 99 -23.06 31.30 -32.01
C LEU A 99 -23.12 32.80 -32.30
N THR A 100 -22.15 33.58 -31.80
CA THR A 100 -22.03 35.01 -32.08
C THR A 100 -21.89 35.27 -33.58
N GLY A 101 -20.97 34.57 -34.23
CA GLY A 101 -20.71 34.76 -35.66
C GLY A 101 -21.93 34.42 -36.53
N GLN A 102 -22.55 33.27 -36.27
CA GLN A 102 -23.75 32.83 -36.99
C GLN A 102 -24.93 33.79 -36.78
N THR A 103 -25.13 34.28 -35.56
CA THR A 103 -26.20 35.26 -35.26
C THR A 103 -25.94 36.60 -35.95
N ALA A 104 -24.70 37.09 -35.96
CA ALA A 104 -24.35 38.37 -36.58
C ALA A 104 -24.62 38.37 -38.09
N VAL A 105 -24.17 37.32 -38.78
CA VAL A 105 -24.44 37.15 -40.21
C VAL A 105 -25.94 36.99 -40.46
N TYR A 106 -26.64 36.18 -39.67
CA TYR A 106 -28.08 36.00 -39.80
C TYR A 106 -28.85 37.32 -39.69
N LEU A 107 -28.50 38.18 -38.74
CA LEU A 107 -29.11 39.52 -38.58
C LEU A 107 -28.89 40.38 -39.83
N VAL A 108 -27.66 40.42 -40.34
CA VAL A 108 -27.30 41.23 -41.52
C VAL A 108 -27.96 40.70 -42.79
N SER A 109 -27.94 39.38 -43.01
CA SER A 109 -28.53 38.77 -44.20
C SER A 109 -30.05 38.85 -44.20
N SER A 110 -30.70 38.58 -43.06
CA SER A 110 -32.15 38.69 -42.91
C SER A 110 -32.62 40.12 -43.17
N GLU A 111 -31.86 41.12 -42.72
CA GLU A 111 -32.16 42.52 -43.00
C GLU A 111 -31.98 42.88 -44.48
N LEU A 112 -30.91 42.39 -45.11
CA LEU A 112 -30.68 42.59 -46.55
C LEU A 112 -31.79 41.96 -47.39
N ASP A 113 -32.22 40.75 -47.03
CA ASP A 113 -33.34 40.05 -47.67
C ASP A 113 -34.65 40.82 -47.44
N ARG A 114 -34.91 41.32 -46.22
CA ARG A 114 -36.08 42.15 -45.90
C ARG A 114 -36.13 43.43 -46.73
N ARG A 115 -35.01 44.15 -46.88
CA ARG A 115 -34.91 45.36 -47.70
C ARG A 115 -35.09 45.03 -49.20
N THR A 116 -34.49 43.94 -49.67
CA THR A 116 -34.62 43.47 -51.06
C THR A 116 -36.06 43.04 -51.39
N ALA A 117 -36.74 42.33 -50.48
CA ALA A 117 -38.15 41.98 -50.61
C ALA A 117 -39.05 43.23 -50.63
N ALA A 118 -38.70 44.28 -49.87
CA ALA A 118 -39.41 45.55 -49.93
C ALA A 118 -39.25 46.26 -51.29
N LEU A 119 -38.08 46.22 -51.92
CA LEU A 119 -37.91 46.70 -53.30
C LEU A 119 -38.83 45.95 -54.25
N HIS A 120 -38.90 44.63 -54.11
CA HIS A 120 -39.79 43.79 -54.91
C HIS A 120 -41.27 44.18 -54.76
N GLY A 121 -41.74 44.37 -53.53
CA GLY A 121 -43.12 44.81 -53.26
C GLY A 121 -43.42 46.17 -53.90
N VAL A 122 -42.48 47.12 -53.85
CA VAL A 122 -42.63 48.41 -54.53
C VAL A 122 -42.64 48.26 -56.05
N ALA A 123 -41.77 47.41 -56.62
CA ALA A 123 -41.75 47.12 -58.05
C ALA A 123 -43.09 46.57 -58.54
N GLN A 124 -43.66 45.62 -57.80
CA GLN A 124 -44.95 45.01 -58.11
C GLN A 124 -46.10 46.03 -58.03
N MET A 125 -46.14 46.83 -56.96
CA MET A 125 -47.13 47.90 -56.82
C MET A 125 -47.05 48.91 -57.98
N LEU A 126 -45.84 49.29 -58.41
CA LEU A 126 -45.64 50.20 -59.55
C LEU A 126 -46.04 49.56 -60.89
N ALA A 127 -45.85 48.25 -61.05
CA ALA A 127 -46.24 47.51 -62.24
C ALA A 127 -47.78 47.42 -62.39
N GLU A 128 -48.50 47.30 -61.29
CA GLU A 128 -49.98 47.26 -61.23
C GLU A 128 -50.62 48.66 -61.28
N THR A 129 -49.85 49.72 -61.00
CA THR A 129 -50.35 51.11 -61.00
C THR A 129 -50.65 51.60 -62.44
N PRO A 130 -51.86 52.16 -62.71
CA PRO A 130 -52.20 52.72 -64.02
C PRO A 130 -51.26 53.85 -64.45
N ALA A 131 -50.95 53.92 -65.76
CA ALA A 131 -49.99 54.88 -66.33
C ALA A 131 -50.24 56.34 -65.90
N ALA A 132 -51.50 56.79 -65.88
CA ALA A 132 -51.87 58.17 -65.52
C ALA A 132 -51.50 58.59 -64.08
N ARG A 133 -51.37 57.64 -63.14
CA ARG A 133 -51.01 57.92 -61.73
C ARG A 133 -49.57 57.59 -61.39
N ARG A 134 -48.85 56.94 -62.30
CA ARG A 134 -47.53 56.36 -62.05
C ARG A 134 -46.49 57.39 -61.65
N GLN A 135 -46.46 58.56 -62.31
CA GLN A 135 -45.52 59.64 -61.96
C GLN A 135 -45.75 60.17 -60.53
N ASN A 136 -47.01 60.28 -60.10
CA ASN A 136 -47.35 60.73 -58.75
C ASN A 136 -46.99 59.65 -57.71
N THR A 137 -47.31 58.38 -57.99
CA THR A 137 -46.95 57.24 -57.12
C THR A 137 -45.43 57.08 -56.98
N ILE A 138 -44.65 57.31 -58.04
CA ILE A 138 -43.18 57.33 -57.96
C ILE A 138 -42.73 58.42 -56.98
N ARG A 139 -43.28 59.65 -57.05
CA ARG A 139 -42.91 60.74 -56.13
C ARG A 139 -43.30 60.45 -54.68
N GLU A 140 -44.41 59.76 -54.44
CA GLU A 140 -44.87 59.39 -53.09
C GLU A 140 -44.01 58.29 -52.46
N VAL A 141 -43.59 57.31 -53.26
CA VAL A 141 -42.86 56.12 -52.77
C VAL A 141 -41.34 56.32 -52.80
N ALA A 142 -40.85 57.24 -53.64
CA ALA A 142 -39.45 57.62 -53.76
C ALA A 142 -38.74 57.90 -52.42
N PRO A 143 -39.30 58.69 -51.47
CA PRO A 143 -38.71 58.88 -50.15
C PRO A 143 -38.61 57.59 -49.33
N TYR A 144 -39.63 56.72 -49.41
CA TYR A 144 -39.65 55.45 -48.70
C TYR A 144 -38.56 54.48 -49.18
N ILE A 145 -38.34 54.41 -50.50
CA ILE A 145 -37.25 53.61 -51.08
C ILE A 145 -35.90 54.21 -50.71
N ARG A 146 -35.73 55.54 -50.84
CA ARG A 146 -34.46 56.23 -50.51
C ARG A 146 -34.05 56.07 -49.05
N ASN A 147 -35.00 56.00 -48.13
CA ASN A 147 -34.70 55.74 -46.71
C ASN A 147 -34.11 54.35 -46.47
N ARG A 148 -34.42 53.36 -47.32
CA ARG A 148 -33.88 51.99 -47.20
C ARG A 148 -32.67 51.74 -48.08
N PHE A 149 -32.63 52.41 -49.24
CA PHE A 149 -31.57 52.37 -50.24
C PHE A 149 -31.22 53.81 -50.65
N PRO A 150 -30.18 54.42 -50.04
CA PRO A 150 -29.84 55.82 -50.29
C PRO A 150 -29.64 56.17 -51.77
N THR A 151 -29.11 55.21 -52.53
CA THR A 151 -28.96 55.27 -53.99
C THR A 151 -29.80 54.16 -54.62
N VAL A 152 -30.89 54.54 -55.28
CA VAL A 152 -31.75 53.62 -56.04
C VAL A 152 -32.09 54.22 -57.39
N GLU A 153 -31.99 53.41 -58.43
CA GLU A 153 -32.42 53.72 -59.77
C GLU A 153 -33.67 52.90 -60.12
N LEU A 154 -34.64 53.55 -60.75
CA LEU A 154 -35.89 52.96 -61.19
C LEU A 154 -36.06 53.25 -62.69
N LEU A 155 -36.44 52.22 -63.43
CA LEU A 155 -36.85 52.28 -64.82
C LEU A 155 -38.19 51.57 -64.96
N ILE A 156 -39.21 52.28 -65.43
CA ILE A 156 -40.49 51.69 -65.82
C ILE A 156 -40.67 51.84 -67.31
N ARG A 157 -40.97 50.75 -68.01
CA ARG A 157 -41.19 50.70 -69.45
C ARG A 157 -42.58 50.15 -69.73
N GLY A 158 -43.48 51.01 -70.21
CA GLY A 158 -44.79 50.63 -70.75
C GLY A 158 -45.08 51.45 -71.99
N LYS A 159 -46.30 52.03 -72.08
CA LYS A 159 -46.63 53.04 -73.11
C LYS A 159 -45.77 54.31 -73.02
N GLU A 160 -45.33 54.64 -71.81
CA GLU A 160 -44.40 55.72 -71.51
C GLU A 160 -43.22 55.16 -70.69
N VAL A 161 -42.07 55.83 -70.77
CA VAL A 161 -40.86 55.47 -70.02
C VAL A 161 -40.70 56.43 -68.85
N TYR A 162 -40.69 55.90 -67.63
CA TYR A 162 -40.44 56.67 -66.41
C TYR A 162 -39.10 56.28 -65.81
N ARG A 163 -38.35 57.29 -65.35
CA ARG A 163 -37.04 57.13 -64.73
C ARG A 163 -37.03 57.86 -63.39
N TYR A 164 -36.41 57.24 -62.39
CA TYR A 164 -36.18 57.89 -61.12
C TYR A 164 -34.81 57.49 -60.54
N PRO A 165 -34.02 58.45 -60.01
CA PRO A 165 -34.17 59.89 -60.20
C PRO A 165 -34.18 60.27 -61.70
N GLU A 166 -34.65 61.46 -62.07
CA GLU A 166 -34.90 61.83 -63.49
C GLU A 166 -33.63 61.75 -64.36
N ASN A 167 -32.45 61.84 -63.74
CA ASN A 167 -31.13 61.67 -64.35
C ASN A 167 -30.62 60.21 -64.38
N SER A 168 -31.46 59.22 -64.05
CA SER A 168 -31.08 57.81 -64.00
C SER A 168 -30.68 57.27 -65.38
N THR A 169 -29.45 56.74 -65.46
CA THR A 169 -28.90 56.11 -66.66
C THR A 169 -29.18 54.61 -66.73
N LEU A 170 -30.10 54.09 -65.90
CA LEU A 170 -30.42 52.66 -65.86
C LEU A 170 -30.89 52.16 -67.24
N ALA A 171 -30.11 51.27 -67.83
CA ALA A 171 -30.47 50.54 -69.04
C ALA A 171 -31.49 49.42 -68.71
N PRO A 172 -32.38 49.05 -69.66
CA PRO A 172 -33.23 47.88 -69.50
C PRO A 172 -32.39 46.61 -69.31
N PRO A 173 -32.88 45.63 -68.54
CA PRO A 173 -32.17 44.37 -68.36
C PRO A 173 -32.01 43.63 -69.71
N PRO A 174 -30.92 42.86 -69.92
CA PRO A 174 -30.73 42.06 -71.12
C PRO A 174 -31.87 41.06 -71.37
N ALA A 175 -32.08 40.69 -72.63
CA ALA A 175 -33.12 39.72 -73.00
C ALA A 175 -32.87 38.38 -72.28
N GLY A 176 -33.89 37.87 -71.57
CA GLY A 176 -33.82 36.63 -70.78
C GLY A 176 -34.24 36.80 -69.32
N TRP A 177 -34.25 38.03 -68.81
CA TRP A 177 -34.83 38.36 -67.51
C TRP A 177 -36.37 38.42 -67.61
N LYS A 178 -37.09 37.71 -66.72
CA LYS A 178 -38.55 37.77 -66.59
C LYS A 178 -38.92 38.38 -65.24
N HIS A 179 -39.47 37.60 -64.32
CA HIS A 179 -39.71 38.02 -62.94
C HIS A 179 -38.54 37.56 -62.07
N ALA A 180 -37.72 38.49 -61.56
CA ALA A 180 -36.54 38.16 -60.78
C ALA A 180 -36.28 39.21 -59.69
N SER A 181 -35.75 38.78 -58.55
CA SER A 181 -35.30 39.64 -57.46
C SER A 181 -34.13 38.99 -56.72
N GLY A 182 -33.32 39.80 -56.04
CA GLY A 182 -32.19 39.31 -55.25
C GLY A 182 -30.97 40.20 -55.37
N LEU A 183 -29.79 39.59 -55.30
CA LEU A 183 -28.50 40.25 -55.49
C LEU A 183 -27.97 40.01 -56.90
N ILE A 184 -27.49 41.07 -57.53
CA ILE A 184 -26.90 41.01 -58.87
C ILE A 184 -25.59 41.77 -58.91
N THR A 185 -24.67 41.31 -59.76
CA THR A 185 -23.46 42.07 -60.10
C THR A 185 -23.67 42.78 -61.43
N LYS A 186 -23.50 44.12 -61.42
CA LYS A 186 -23.54 44.98 -62.60
C LYS A 186 -22.33 45.93 -62.56
N ASP A 187 -21.55 46.00 -63.64
CA ASP A 187 -20.34 46.84 -63.73
C ASP A 187 -19.36 46.64 -62.56
N SER A 188 -19.12 45.38 -62.17
CA SER A 188 -18.29 44.98 -61.01
C SER A 188 -18.78 45.50 -59.65
N ARG A 189 -20.03 45.98 -59.57
CA ARG A 189 -20.67 46.44 -58.33
C ARG A 189 -21.79 45.49 -57.94
N LEU A 190 -21.87 45.20 -56.65
CA LEU A 190 -22.97 44.42 -56.10
C LEU A 190 -24.18 45.32 -55.89
N CYS A 191 -25.34 44.89 -56.37
CA CYS A 191 -26.59 45.63 -56.31
C CYS A 191 -27.70 44.72 -55.78
N SER A 192 -28.58 45.27 -54.93
CA SER A 192 -29.90 44.68 -54.71
C SER A 192 -30.81 45.13 -55.84
N TRP A 193 -31.55 44.20 -56.43
CA TRP A 193 -32.34 44.51 -57.61
C TRP A 193 -33.65 43.73 -57.65
N THR A 194 -34.57 44.23 -58.47
CA THR A 194 -35.81 43.55 -58.80
C THR A 194 -36.28 43.95 -60.19
N HIS A 195 -36.81 42.98 -60.91
CA HIS A 195 -37.43 43.15 -62.21
C HIS A 195 -38.77 42.43 -62.22
N VAL A 196 -39.84 43.19 -62.46
CA VAL A 196 -41.22 42.71 -62.50
C VAL A 196 -41.80 43.01 -63.87
N THR A 197 -42.34 41.99 -64.53
CA THR A 197 -42.93 42.10 -65.87
C THR A 197 -44.41 41.74 -65.82
N THR A 198 -45.28 42.70 -66.17
CA THR A 198 -46.72 42.52 -66.39
C THR A 198 -47.00 42.59 -67.89
N SER A 199 -48.20 42.21 -68.35
CA SER A 199 -48.58 42.16 -69.78
C SER A 199 -48.22 43.42 -70.59
N ASP A 200 -48.29 44.61 -69.97
CA ASP A 200 -48.08 45.91 -70.64
C ASP A 200 -46.99 46.79 -69.99
N THR A 201 -46.31 46.33 -68.93
CA THR A 201 -45.34 47.16 -68.19
C THR A 201 -44.22 46.33 -67.56
N GLU A 202 -43.00 46.80 -67.73
CA GLU A 202 -41.79 46.27 -67.09
C GLU A 202 -41.28 47.29 -66.06
N VAL A 203 -41.04 46.85 -64.82
CA VAL A 203 -40.51 47.69 -63.75
C VAL A 203 -39.19 47.11 -63.28
N THR A 204 -38.12 47.91 -63.34
CA THR A 204 -36.79 47.53 -62.88
C THR A 204 -36.33 48.51 -61.81
N LEU A 205 -36.00 48.01 -60.61
CA LEU A 205 -35.29 48.76 -59.59
C LEU A 205 -33.92 48.17 -59.38
N LEU A 206 -32.92 49.03 -59.29
CA LEU A 206 -31.53 48.68 -59.04
C LEU A 206 -30.98 49.59 -57.95
N ALA A 207 -30.51 49.01 -56.86
CA ALA A 207 -29.93 49.71 -55.74
C ALA A 207 -28.50 49.21 -55.48
N PRO A 208 -27.46 50.01 -55.79
CA PRO A 208 -26.08 49.65 -55.47
C PRO A 208 -25.86 49.45 -53.97
N LEU A 209 -25.22 48.34 -53.60
CA LEU A 209 -24.80 48.08 -52.23
C LEU A 209 -23.47 48.80 -51.95
N ASN A 210 -23.56 50.01 -51.40
CA ASN A 210 -22.41 50.81 -51.02
C ASN A 210 -22.02 50.64 -49.54
N SER A 211 -20.83 51.10 -49.17
CA SER A 211 -20.33 51.01 -47.79
C SER A 211 -21.26 51.66 -46.76
N SER A 212 -21.93 52.76 -47.11
CA SER A 212 -22.92 53.41 -46.22
C SER A 212 -24.15 52.55 -45.99
N LEU A 213 -24.68 51.86 -47.01
CA LEU A 213 -25.82 50.98 -46.87
C LEU A 213 -25.46 49.73 -46.06
N LEU A 214 -24.29 49.14 -46.30
CA LEU A 214 -23.83 47.97 -45.56
C LEU A 214 -23.63 48.29 -44.07
N ALA A 215 -23.15 49.50 -43.74
CA ALA A 215 -23.05 49.98 -42.36
C ALA A 215 -24.43 50.18 -41.70
N ASP A 216 -25.44 50.53 -42.49
CA ASP A 216 -26.79 50.87 -42.02
C ASP A 216 -27.73 49.66 -41.93
N LEU A 217 -27.37 48.50 -42.52
CA LEU A 217 -28.20 47.29 -42.45
C LEU A 217 -28.60 46.99 -41.01
N VAL A 218 -27.62 46.69 -40.16
CA VAL A 218 -27.82 46.54 -38.71
C VAL A 218 -26.90 47.55 -38.03
N PRO A 219 -27.45 48.66 -37.50
CA PRO A 219 -26.65 49.69 -36.85
C PRO A 219 -25.76 49.10 -35.74
N ASP A 220 -24.53 49.58 -35.67
CA ASP A 220 -23.50 49.21 -34.69
C ASP A 220 -23.06 47.74 -34.69
N ILE A 221 -23.55 46.87 -35.60
CA ILE A 221 -23.22 45.44 -35.61
C ILE A 221 -21.73 45.15 -35.88
N GLY A 222 -21.02 46.07 -36.55
CA GLY A 222 -19.60 45.98 -36.85
C GLY A 222 -19.26 46.24 -38.31
N GLU A 223 -18.18 45.62 -38.82
CA GLU A 223 -17.83 45.74 -40.23
C GLU A 223 -18.57 44.68 -41.05
N VAL A 224 -19.30 45.12 -42.07
CA VAL A 224 -20.03 44.26 -43.00
C VAL A 224 -19.47 44.47 -44.39
N PHE A 225 -19.08 43.38 -45.06
CA PHE A 225 -18.57 43.45 -46.41
C PHE A 225 -18.82 42.18 -47.20
N PHE A 226 -18.86 42.34 -48.52
CA PHE A 226 -18.83 41.22 -49.45
C PHE A 226 -17.39 41.01 -49.92
N GLY A 227 -16.90 39.78 -49.82
CA GLY A 227 -15.57 39.38 -50.25
C GLY A 227 -15.56 37.94 -50.73
N SER A 228 -14.37 37.41 -50.99
CA SER A 228 -14.17 35.99 -51.26
C SER A 228 -12.99 35.55 -50.42
N LEU A 229 -13.20 34.70 -49.42
CA LEU A 229 -12.10 34.02 -48.74
C LEU A 229 -11.60 32.81 -49.53
N ASN A 230 -12.44 32.26 -50.41
CA ASN A 230 -12.11 31.14 -51.29
C ASN A 230 -11.85 31.60 -52.73
N VAL A 231 -10.88 32.49 -52.94
CA VAL A 231 -10.30 32.69 -54.27
C VAL A 231 -9.30 31.55 -54.53
N ARG A 232 -9.82 30.35 -54.80
CA ARG A 232 -9.08 29.29 -55.50
C ARG A 232 -9.10 29.49 -57.02
N SER A 233 -9.33 30.73 -57.48
CA SER A 233 -9.12 31.17 -58.85
C SER A 233 -8.03 32.21 -58.89
N LYS A 234 -6.88 31.86 -59.44
CA LYS A 234 -5.65 32.67 -59.55
C LYS A 234 -5.78 33.98 -60.36
N ASN A 235 -6.97 34.55 -60.52
CA ASN A 235 -7.20 35.79 -61.28
C ASN A 235 -7.97 36.81 -60.44
N THR A 236 -7.24 37.70 -59.77
CA THR A 236 -7.77 38.94 -59.15
C THR A 236 -8.24 39.99 -60.17
N ASN A 237 -8.26 39.64 -61.46
CA ASN A 237 -8.56 40.53 -62.60
C ASN A 237 -9.85 40.14 -63.36
N ASP A 238 -10.69 39.24 -62.83
CA ASP A 238 -12.01 39.01 -63.44
C ASP A 238 -12.90 40.25 -63.16
N PRO A 239 -13.30 41.02 -64.20
CA PRO A 239 -14.18 42.19 -64.03
C PRO A 239 -15.55 41.82 -63.45
N ASN A 240 -15.90 40.55 -63.37
CA ASN A 240 -17.14 40.08 -62.77
C ASN A 240 -17.05 39.82 -61.26
N VAL A 241 -15.87 39.96 -60.63
CA VAL A 241 -15.72 39.83 -59.18
C VAL A 241 -16.00 41.20 -58.52
N PRO A 242 -16.97 41.29 -57.59
CA PRO A 242 -17.27 42.54 -56.91
C PRO A 242 -16.05 43.08 -56.17
N ARG A 243 -15.76 44.38 -56.31
CA ARG A 243 -14.73 45.03 -55.47
C ARG A 243 -15.15 44.98 -54.00
N ASN A 244 -14.22 44.64 -53.09
CA ASN A 244 -14.46 44.63 -51.65
C ASN A 244 -14.94 46.01 -51.17
N GLN A 245 -16.24 46.12 -50.85
CA GLN A 245 -16.82 47.30 -50.23
C GLN A 245 -17.10 46.98 -48.76
N ARG A 246 -16.45 47.72 -47.85
CA ARG A 246 -16.62 47.57 -46.40
C ARG A 246 -17.49 48.67 -45.84
N GLY A 247 -18.57 48.30 -45.19
CA GLY A 247 -19.42 49.20 -44.41
C GLY A 247 -19.20 49.02 -42.92
N GLY A 248 -19.34 50.10 -42.16
CA GLY A 248 -19.22 50.09 -40.70
C GLY A 248 -17.78 50.15 -40.20
N ARG A 249 -17.62 50.03 -38.88
CA ARG A 249 -16.34 49.95 -38.18
C ARG A 249 -16.48 48.96 -37.03
N LEU A 250 -15.42 48.23 -36.71
CA LEU A 250 -15.43 47.33 -35.56
C LEU A 250 -15.56 48.15 -34.26
N PRO A 251 -16.58 47.91 -33.42
CA PRO A 251 -16.75 48.63 -32.16
C PRO A 251 -15.59 48.37 -31.19
N ALA A 252 -15.42 49.25 -30.20
CA ALA A 252 -14.44 49.05 -29.15
C ALA A 252 -14.81 47.83 -28.28
N ALA A 253 -13.80 47.15 -27.73
CA ALA A 253 -14.03 46.06 -26.80
C ALA A 253 -14.74 46.57 -25.54
N SER A 254 -15.79 45.89 -25.10
CA SER A 254 -16.41 46.17 -23.81
C SER A 254 -15.56 45.68 -22.62
N ASN A 255 -14.76 44.62 -22.82
CA ASN A 255 -13.82 44.06 -21.84
C ASN A 255 -12.78 43.14 -22.54
N SER A 256 -11.85 42.56 -21.76
CA SER A 256 -10.77 41.70 -22.28
C SER A 256 -11.21 40.37 -22.92
N PHE A 257 -12.44 39.91 -22.64
CA PHE A 257 -13.01 38.69 -23.22
C PHE A 257 -13.86 38.98 -24.47
N ASP A 258 -14.07 40.26 -24.80
CA ASP A 258 -14.88 40.71 -25.93
C ASP A 258 -14.08 40.70 -27.24
N VAL A 259 -13.69 39.50 -27.65
CA VAL A 259 -12.78 39.27 -28.79
C VAL A 259 -13.47 39.52 -30.14
N ASP A 260 -12.66 39.84 -31.15
CA ASP A 260 -13.12 39.97 -32.53
C ASP A 260 -13.54 38.60 -33.10
N VAL A 261 -14.75 38.57 -33.67
CA VAL A 261 -15.37 37.40 -34.30
C VAL A 261 -15.69 37.73 -35.76
N PRO A 262 -14.74 37.48 -36.68
CA PRO A 262 -15.03 37.41 -38.10
C PRO A 262 -15.83 36.14 -38.41
N TRP A 263 -16.94 36.30 -39.11
CA TRP A 263 -17.77 35.19 -39.58
C TRP A 263 -18.20 35.39 -41.02
N ILE A 264 -18.38 34.28 -41.73
CA ILE A 264 -18.54 34.25 -43.18
C ILE A 264 -19.78 33.42 -43.52
N MET A 265 -20.56 33.87 -44.49
CA MET A 265 -21.61 33.08 -45.11
C MET A 265 -21.62 33.27 -46.62
N PRO A 266 -21.61 32.18 -47.40
CA PRO A 266 -21.77 32.26 -48.84
C PRO A 266 -23.19 32.73 -49.19
N VAL A 267 -23.28 33.72 -50.06
CA VAL A 267 -24.52 34.29 -50.58
C VAL A 267 -24.52 34.12 -52.09
N THR A 268 -25.66 33.69 -52.62
CA THR A 268 -25.83 33.55 -54.07
C THR A 268 -26.09 34.91 -54.71
N LEU A 269 -25.44 35.16 -55.85
CA LEU A 269 -25.66 36.33 -56.68
C LEU A 269 -25.92 35.92 -58.13
N GLN A 270 -26.49 36.82 -58.89
CA GLN A 270 -26.67 36.66 -60.33
C GLN A 270 -25.82 37.67 -61.11
N TYR A 271 -25.61 37.47 -62.40
CA TYR A 271 -24.84 38.38 -63.25
C TYR A 271 -25.78 39.14 -64.20
N TRP A 272 -25.73 40.48 -64.17
CA TRP A 272 -26.61 41.35 -64.98
C TRP A 272 -26.57 40.99 -66.47
N ASP A 273 -25.37 40.77 -67.00
CA ASP A 273 -25.12 40.48 -68.43
C ASP A 273 -25.38 39.02 -68.84
N ALA A 274 -25.62 38.12 -67.89
CA ALA A 274 -25.82 36.68 -68.15
C ALA A 274 -27.02 36.13 -67.36
N PRO A 275 -28.26 36.31 -67.85
CA PRO A 275 -29.46 35.80 -67.22
C PRO A 275 -29.37 34.29 -66.95
N GLY A 276 -29.66 33.86 -65.73
CA GLY A 276 -29.59 32.44 -65.31
C GLY A 276 -28.21 31.96 -64.85
N ARG A 277 -27.13 32.73 -65.06
CA ARG A 277 -25.81 32.43 -64.46
C ARG A 277 -25.80 32.88 -63.00
N GLN A 278 -25.53 31.93 -62.10
CA GLN A 278 -25.35 32.19 -60.68
C GLN A 278 -23.85 32.25 -60.31
N GLY A 279 -23.53 33.05 -59.30
CA GLY A 279 -22.23 33.10 -58.65
C GLY A 279 -22.42 33.07 -57.13
N GLU A 280 -21.32 32.90 -56.41
CA GLU A 280 -21.29 32.96 -54.94
C GLU A 280 -20.34 34.07 -54.50
N VAL A 281 -20.73 34.78 -53.45
CA VAL A 281 -19.90 35.78 -52.77
C VAL A 281 -20.01 35.56 -51.26
N ASP A 282 -18.91 35.75 -50.54
CA ASP A 282 -18.90 35.62 -49.09
C ASP A 282 -19.38 36.93 -48.47
N LEU A 283 -20.53 36.89 -47.77
CA LEU A 283 -20.89 37.92 -46.82
C LEU A 283 -20.06 37.72 -45.56
N VAL A 284 -19.25 38.71 -45.22
CA VAL A 284 -18.37 38.70 -44.06
C VAL A 284 -18.85 39.76 -43.08
N VAL A 285 -19.04 39.34 -41.83
CA VAL A 285 -19.37 40.21 -40.71
C VAL A 285 -18.27 40.09 -39.67
N HIS A 286 -17.59 41.20 -39.38
CA HIS A 286 -16.64 41.32 -38.27
C HIS A 286 -17.34 42.04 -37.13
N THR A 287 -17.50 41.34 -36.01
CA THR A 287 -18.26 41.84 -34.87
C THR A 287 -17.62 41.41 -33.55
N ARG A 288 -18.27 41.76 -32.44
CA ARG A 288 -17.93 41.32 -31.09
C ARG A 288 -19.16 40.70 -30.41
N PRO A 289 -18.99 39.71 -29.52
CA PRO A 289 -20.10 39.12 -28.77
C PRO A 289 -20.96 40.15 -28.06
N SER A 290 -20.37 41.17 -27.43
CA SER A 290 -21.11 42.20 -26.70
C SER A 290 -22.10 42.98 -27.58
N VAL A 291 -21.71 43.23 -28.83
CA VAL A 291 -22.48 43.97 -29.83
C VAL A 291 -23.67 43.15 -30.28
N VAL A 292 -23.44 41.90 -30.69
CA VAL A 292 -24.51 40.98 -31.15
C VAL A 292 -25.53 40.75 -30.04
N LEU A 293 -25.06 40.49 -28.81
CA LEU A 293 -25.93 40.36 -27.65
C LEU A 293 -26.71 41.66 -27.38
N GLY A 294 -26.05 42.81 -27.50
CA GLY A 294 -26.67 44.12 -27.38
C GLY A 294 -27.81 44.31 -28.39
N THR A 295 -27.59 43.99 -29.67
CA THR A 295 -28.59 44.09 -30.74
C THR A 295 -29.77 43.14 -30.52
N VAL A 296 -29.52 41.85 -30.26
CA VAL A 296 -30.56 40.82 -30.10
C VAL A 296 -31.42 41.06 -28.85
N PHE A 297 -30.79 41.40 -27.72
CA PHE A 297 -31.49 41.56 -26.45
C PHE A 297 -31.91 43.01 -26.15
N SER A 298 -31.68 43.96 -27.07
CA SER A 298 -32.07 45.37 -26.94
C SER A 298 -33.56 45.58 -26.67
N GLN A 299 -34.43 44.70 -27.17
CA GLN A 299 -35.89 44.80 -27.04
C GLN A 299 -36.44 44.26 -25.72
N VAL A 300 -35.59 43.69 -24.87
CA VAL A 300 -36.02 42.92 -23.69
C VAL A 300 -35.39 43.51 -22.42
N ASN A 301 -36.22 44.05 -21.52
CA ASN A 301 -35.80 44.60 -20.21
C ASN A 301 -35.20 43.57 -19.22
N TYR A 302 -34.93 42.33 -19.64
CA TYR A 302 -34.35 41.25 -18.82
C TYR A 302 -32.82 41.25 -18.76
N ARG A 303 -32.14 42.21 -19.41
CA ARG A 303 -30.67 42.25 -19.52
C ARG A 303 -29.96 42.14 -18.18
N GLN A 304 -30.50 42.72 -17.11
CA GLN A 304 -29.89 42.61 -15.77
C GLN A 304 -30.20 41.28 -15.08
N GLY A 305 -31.43 40.76 -15.18
CA GLY A 305 -31.84 39.53 -14.50
C GLY A 305 -31.19 38.26 -15.06
N VAL A 306 -31.07 38.15 -16.39
CA VAL A 306 -30.47 36.98 -17.04
C VAL A 306 -28.95 36.94 -16.85
N LEU A 307 -28.28 38.09 -17.00
CA LEU A 307 -26.83 38.19 -16.71
C LEU A 307 -26.54 37.90 -15.25
N ALA A 308 -27.32 38.45 -14.31
CA ALA A 308 -27.18 38.15 -12.89
C ALA A 308 -27.38 36.64 -12.61
N GLY A 309 -28.41 36.01 -13.20
CA GLY A 309 -28.64 34.58 -13.09
C GLY A 309 -27.48 33.73 -13.61
N PHE A 310 -26.90 34.09 -14.76
CA PHE A 310 -25.73 33.41 -15.31
C PHE A 310 -24.50 33.54 -14.39
N PHE A 311 -24.24 34.73 -13.84
CA PHE A 311 -23.17 34.94 -12.87
C PHE A 311 -23.37 34.15 -11.58
N VAL A 312 -24.61 34.05 -11.08
CA VAL A 312 -24.92 33.22 -9.90
C VAL A 312 -24.62 31.75 -10.19
N VAL A 313 -25.08 31.21 -11.32
CA VAL A 313 -24.80 29.81 -11.70
C VAL A 313 -23.30 29.56 -11.87
N ALA A 314 -22.59 30.46 -12.55
CA ALA A 314 -21.14 30.37 -12.73
C ALA A 314 -20.39 30.44 -11.39
N ALA A 315 -20.82 31.30 -10.46
CA ALA A 315 -20.24 31.41 -9.12
C ALA A 315 -20.47 30.15 -8.29
N VAL A 316 -21.67 29.55 -8.36
CA VAL A 316 -21.96 28.28 -7.69
C VAL A 316 -21.10 27.14 -8.25
N LEU A 317 -20.98 27.04 -9.58
CA LEU A 317 -20.11 26.04 -10.21
C LEU A 317 -18.65 26.22 -9.81
N LEU A 318 -18.15 27.45 -9.79
CA LEU A 318 -16.78 27.77 -9.35
C LEU A 318 -16.58 27.43 -7.87
N LEU A 319 -17.56 27.71 -7.01
CA LEU A 319 -17.51 27.35 -5.59
C LEU A 319 -17.43 25.83 -5.40
N VAL A 320 -18.27 25.07 -6.09
CA VAL A 320 -18.25 23.60 -6.05
C VAL A 320 -16.88 23.08 -6.49
N GLU A 321 -16.34 23.61 -7.58
CA GLU A 321 -15.02 23.21 -8.10
C GLU A 321 -13.89 23.56 -7.12
N LEU A 322 -13.93 24.74 -6.51
CA LEU A 322 -12.96 25.17 -5.50
C LEU A 322 -13.01 24.24 -4.27
N VAL A 323 -14.21 23.89 -3.79
CA VAL A 323 -14.40 22.97 -2.67
C VAL A 323 -13.87 21.58 -3.03
N SER A 324 -14.21 21.06 -4.21
CA SER A 324 -13.69 19.78 -4.71
C SER A 324 -12.17 19.76 -4.82
N PHE A 325 -11.56 20.85 -5.29
CA PHE A 325 -10.11 21.01 -5.36
C PHE A 325 -9.47 21.02 -3.95
N ILE A 326 -10.03 21.79 -3.01
CA ILE A 326 -9.54 21.86 -1.62
C ILE A 326 -9.65 20.50 -0.93
N LEU A 327 -10.82 19.85 -1.00
CA LEU A 327 -11.03 18.51 -0.46
C LEU A 327 -10.03 17.53 -1.07
N GLY A 328 -9.77 17.65 -2.36
CA GLY A 328 -8.86 16.78 -3.06
C GLY A 328 -7.40 16.89 -2.64
N VAL A 329 -6.91 18.13 -2.55
CA VAL A 329 -5.56 18.42 -2.07
C VAL A 329 -5.41 18.02 -0.60
N SER A 330 -6.44 18.30 0.22
CA SER A 330 -6.47 17.93 1.64
C SER A 330 -6.38 16.42 1.83
N MET A 331 -7.29 15.64 1.23
CA MET A 331 -7.27 14.17 1.30
C MET A 331 -5.94 13.61 0.81
N THR A 332 -5.38 14.15 -0.28
CA THR A 332 -4.08 13.70 -0.78
C THR A 332 -2.98 13.90 0.25
N ARG A 333 -2.92 15.08 0.88
CA ARG A 333 -1.89 15.38 1.88
C ARG A 333 -2.04 14.48 3.11
N THR A 334 -3.25 14.31 3.63
CA THR A 334 -3.51 13.48 4.80
C THR A 334 -3.14 12.02 4.55
N ILE A 335 -3.62 11.42 3.44
CA ILE A 335 -3.33 10.02 3.10
C ILE A 335 -1.83 9.81 2.90
N THR A 336 -1.16 10.73 2.19
CA THR A 336 0.27 10.56 1.89
C THR A 336 1.16 10.77 3.10
N GLY A 337 0.79 11.67 4.01
CA GLY A 337 1.45 11.85 5.30
C GLY A 337 1.34 10.60 6.16
N ALA A 338 0.12 10.09 6.35
CA ALA A 338 -0.10 8.89 7.17
C ALA A 338 0.62 7.65 6.62
N VAL A 339 0.57 7.41 5.30
CA VAL A 339 1.29 6.30 4.67
C VAL A 339 2.80 6.48 4.79
N HIS A 340 3.32 7.70 4.70
CA HIS A 340 4.74 7.96 4.88
C HIS A 340 5.20 7.68 6.31
N ASN A 341 4.43 8.11 7.32
CA ASN A 341 4.73 7.84 8.73
C ASN A 341 4.70 6.34 9.03
N LEU A 342 3.73 5.61 8.46
CA LEU A 342 3.69 4.14 8.53
C LEU A 342 4.91 3.49 7.87
N TYR A 343 5.30 3.98 6.69
CA TYR A 343 6.50 3.49 6.03
C TYR A 343 7.76 3.73 6.88
N GLU A 344 7.96 4.93 7.42
CA GLU A 344 9.09 5.21 8.32
C GLU A 344 9.06 4.34 9.57
N GLY A 345 7.89 4.21 10.22
CA GLY A 345 7.73 3.33 11.37
C GLY A 345 8.13 1.89 11.06
N THR A 346 7.70 1.34 9.93
CA THR A 346 8.09 -0.02 9.51
C THR A 346 9.58 -0.16 9.21
N GLN A 347 10.24 0.89 8.67
CA GLN A 347 11.69 0.86 8.46
C GLN A 347 12.45 0.84 9.79
N ARG A 348 12.01 1.63 10.77
CA ARG A 348 12.62 1.65 12.12
C ARG A 348 12.52 0.31 12.83
N VAL A 349 11.34 -0.31 12.77
CA VAL A 349 11.13 -1.67 13.30
C VAL A 349 12.06 -2.69 12.62
N LYS A 350 12.25 -2.57 11.30
CA LYS A 350 13.19 -3.43 10.54
C LYS A 350 14.65 -3.20 10.95
N GLU A 351 15.00 -2.01 11.41
CA GLU A 351 16.32 -1.66 11.96
C GLU A 351 16.48 -2.05 13.44
N GLY A 352 15.43 -2.60 14.06
CA GLY A 352 15.42 -3.03 15.47
C GLY A 352 15.00 -1.95 16.47
N ASP A 353 14.60 -0.76 16.02
CA ASP A 353 14.02 0.27 16.86
C ASP A 353 12.51 0.02 17.04
N PHE A 354 12.16 -0.75 18.07
CA PHE A 354 10.78 -1.00 18.47
C PHE A 354 10.21 0.09 19.37
N SER A 355 10.99 1.10 19.76
CA SER A 355 10.56 2.19 20.65
C SER A 355 9.84 3.32 19.92
N HIS A 356 10.05 3.41 18.60
CA HIS A 356 9.39 4.39 17.76
C HIS A 356 7.86 4.22 17.77
N ARG A 357 7.15 5.34 17.86
CA ARG A 357 5.69 5.38 17.79
C ARG A 357 5.27 6.37 16.70
N ILE A 358 4.36 5.91 15.86
CA ILE A 358 3.76 6.74 14.82
C ILE A 358 2.82 7.74 15.49
N ALA A 359 2.98 9.03 15.17
CA ALA A 359 2.02 10.05 15.55
C ALA A 359 0.69 9.81 14.82
N VAL A 360 -0.36 9.54 15.60
CA VAL A 360 -1.69 9.27 15.07
C VAL A 360 -2.54 10.52 15.19
N GLU A 361 -2.88 11.11 14.06
CA GLU A 361 -3.82 12.23 13.96
C GLU A 361 -5.12 11.75 13.29
N GLY A 362 -6.27 12.02 13.92
CA GLY A 362 -7.59 11.74 13.36
C GLY A 362 -8.26 10.44 13.81
N HIS A 363 -9.43 10.19 13.22
CA HIS A 363 -10.35 9.09 13.58
C HIS A 363 -10.69 8.19 12.38
N ASP A 364 -9.88 8.23 11.31
CA ASP A 364 -10.08 7.41 10.12
C ASP A 364 -9.35 6.05 10.23
N GLN A 365 -9.47 5.24 9.16
CA GLN A 365 -8.84 3.92 9.09
C GLN A 365 -7.31 3.97 9.07
N LEU A 366 -6.70 5.08 8.62
CA LEU A 366 -5.25 5.24 8.63
C LEU A 366 -4.76 5.53 10.05
N ALA A 367 -5.51 6.31 10.81
CA ALA A 367 -5.26 6.52 12.23
C ALA A 367 -5.41 5.22 13.03
N GLU A 368 -6.42 4.41 12.74
CA GLU A 368 -6.60 3.08 13.34
C GLU A 368 -5.44 2.13 13.02
N LEU A 369 -4.94 2.15 11.78
CA LEU A 369 -3.77 1.39 11.38
C LEU A 369 -2.51 1.85 12.13
N GLY A 370 -2.34 3.15 12.33
CA GLY A 370 -1.25 3.71 13.15
C GLY A 370 -1.32 3.27 14.62
N ARG A 371 -2.52 3.26 15.22
CA ARG A 371 -2.72 2.73 16.59
C ARG A 371 -2.41 1.24 16.68
N SER A 372 -2.89 0.46 15.71
CA SER A 372 -2.65 -0.98 15.64
C SER A 372 -1.16 -1.29 15.47
N PHE A 373 -0.46 -0.52 14.64
CA PHE A 373 0.99 -0.61 14.50
C PHE A 373 1.70 -0.34 15.83
N ASN A 374 1.38 0.77 16.50
CA ASN A 374 1.98 1.12 17.79
C ASN A 374 1.75 0.02 18.85
N GLY A 375 0.54 -0.54 18.94
CA GLY A 375 0.23 -1.63 19.85
C GLY A 375 0.99 -2.92 19.54
N MET A 376 1.16 -3.25 18.24
CA MET A 376 1.98 -4.39 17.82
C MET A 376 3.45 -4.20 18.23
N THR A 377 4.03 -3.01 18.00
CA THR A 377 5.42 -2.72 18.34
C THR A 377 5.68 -2.76 19.85
N GLU A 378 4.73 -2.29 20.66
CA GLU A 378 4.82 -2.35 22.12
C GLU A 378 4.79 -3.79 22.65
N ASN A 379 3.91 -4.63 22.10
CA ASN A 379 3.86 -6.05 22.46
C ASN A 379 5.15 -6.77 22.07
N LEU A 380 5.71 -6.45 20.90
CA LEU A 380 6.95 -7.06 20.44
C LEU A 380 8.14 -6.65 21.33
N GLU A 381 8.23 -5.38 21.70
CA GLU A 381 9.22 -4.87 22.66
C GLU A 381 9.13 -5.62 24.00
N ARG A 382 7.92 -5.82 24.53
CA ARG A 382 7.69 -6.60 25.75
C ARG A 382 8.12 -8.06 25.60
N LEU A 383 7.80 -8.71 24.48
CA LEU A 383 8.16 -10.11 24.24
C LEU A 383 9.68 -10.32 24.18
N ILE A 384 10.42 -9.40 23.55
CA ILE A 384 11.89 -9.45 23.50
C ILE A 384 12.50 -9.38 24.90
N VAL A 385 11.97 -8.52 25.77
CA VAL A 385 12.43 -8.43 27.17
C VAL A 385 12.17 -9.73 27.92
N ILE A 386 11.00 -10.33 27.74
CA ILE A 386 10.64 -11.60 28.37
C ILE A 386 11.55 -12.73 27.88
N GLU A 387 11.78 -12.83 26.57
CA GLU A 387 12.65 -13.85 25.98
C GLU A 387 14.07 -13.74 26.52
N LYS A 388 14.63 -12.53 26.57
CA LYS A 388 15.96 -12.28 27.12
C LYS A 388 16.08 -12.68 28.59
N GLU A 389 15.05 -12.39 29.39
CA GLU A 389 15.04 -12.79 30.81
C GLU A 389 14.91 -14.32 30.97
N GLN A 390 14.13 -14.98 30.12
CA GLN A 390 14.05 -16.45 30.10
C GLN A 390 15.38 -17.08 29.69
N GLU A 391 16.08 -16.53 28.70
CA GLU A 391 17.40 -16.99 28.28
C GLU A 391 18.43 -16.81 29.41
N ARG A 392 18.40 -15.67 30.10
CA ARG A 392 19.23 -15.40 31.28
C ARG A 392 19.00 -16.45 32.38
N LEU A 393 17.74 -16.70 32.75
CA LEU A 393 17.40 -17.69 33.78
C LEU A 393 17.81 -19.11 33.38
N LYS A 394 17.59 -19.50 32.11
CA LYS A 394 18.07 -20.80 31.59
C LYS A 394 19.59 -20.94 31.71
N SER A 395 20.33 -19.87 31.40
CA SER A 395 21.79 -19.85 31.56
C SER A 395 22.20 -20.01 33.03
N GLU A 396 21.54 -19.33 33.97
CA GLU A 396 21.82 -19.46 35.40
C GLU A 396 21.56 -20.89 35.91
N ILE A 397 20.49 -21.52 35.46
CA ILE A 397 20.16 -22.91 35.83
C ILE A 397 21.19 -23.89 35.22
N ALA A 398 21.66 -23.65 33.99
CA ALA A 398 22.70 -24.47 33.37
C ALA A 398 24.02 -24.42 34.17
N ILE A 399 24.38 -23.25 34.70
CA ILE A 399 25.54 -23.10 35.60
C ILE A 399 25.32 -23.89 36.90
N ALA A 400 24.12 -23.80 37.50
CA ALA A 400 23.80 -24.57 38.70
C ALA A 400 23.92 -26.09 38.48
N ARG A 401 23.48 -26.58 37.30
CA ARG A 401 23.66 -27.98 36.88
C ARG A 401 25.14 -28.37 36.79
N GLU A 402 25.95 -27.53 36.17
CA GLU A 402 27.39 -27.78 36.05
C GLU A 402 28.05 -27.88 37.44
N VAL A 403 27.75 -26.94 38.33
CA VAL A 403 28.27 -26.95 39.71
C VAL A 403 27.82 -28.21 40.46
N GLN A 404 26.53 -28.56 40.39
CA GLN A 404 26.02 -29.76 41.05
C GLN A 404 26.63 -31.04 40.48
N SER A 405 26.87 -31.13 39.17
CA SER A 405 27.50 -32.31 38.57
C SER A 405 28.90 -32.60 39.12
N GLN A 406 29.60 -31.56 39.61
CA GLN A 406 30.92 -31.68 40.24
C GLN A 406 30.85 -32.16 41.69
N LEU A 407 29.67 -32.12 42.31
CA LEU A 407 29.44 -32.64 43.65
C LEU A 407 29.41 -34.17 43.64
N PHE A 408 28.86 -34.81 42.61
CA PHE A 408 28.84 -36.27 42.54
C PHE A 408 30.25 -36.89 42.41
N PRO A 409 30.45 -38.14 42.87
CA PRO A 409 31.73 -38.85 42.73
C PRO A 409 32.21 -38.92 41.28
N ARG A 410 33.46 -38.51 41.02
CA ARG A 410 34.09 -38.64 39.69
C ARG A 410 34.49 -40.07 39.36
N SER A 411 34.86 -40.83 40.38
CA SER A 411 35.26 -42.24 40.29
C SER A 411 34.97 -42.93 41.62
N ALA A 412 34.61 -44.21 41.56
CA ALA A 412 34.55 -45.05 42.74
C ALA A 412 35.98 -45.30 43.30
N PRO A 413 36.15 -45.37 44.64
CA PRO A 413 37.40 -45.83 45.24
C PRO A 413 37.72 -47.28 44.85
N GLU A 414 39.00 -47.59 44.68
CA GLU A 414 39.46 -48.95 44.41
C GLU A 414 39.65 -49.72 45.73
N LEU A 415 38.89 -50.80 45.92
CA LEU A 415 38.94 -51.67 47.10
C LEU A 415 39.32 -53.09 46.69
N ARG A 416 39.86 -53.88 47.62
CA ARG A 416 40.31 -55.25 47.32
C ARG A 416 39.17 -56.24 47.23
N THR A 417 38.13 -56.01 48.00
CA THR A 417 37.04 -56.98 48.22
C THR A 417 35.68 -56.49 47.75
N LEU A 418 35.59 -55.24 47.28
CA LEU A 418 34.33 -54.62 46.87
C LEU A 418 34.49 -53.78 45.58
N GLU A 419 33.65 -54.01 44.59
CA GLU A 419 33.49 -53.17 43.42
C GLU A 419 32.31 -52.23 43.63
N LEU A 420 32.49 -50.94 43.36
CA LEU A 420 31.47 -49.91 43.54
C LEU A 420 31.09 -49.26 42.21
N GLY A 421 29.80 -48.95 42.06
CA GLY A 421 29.29 -48.20 40.92
C GLY A 421 28.11 -47.34 41.33
N GLY A 422 27.93 -46.19 40.70
CA GLY A 422 26.78 -45.34 40.98
C GLY A 422 26.50 -44.37 39.84
N VAL A 423 25.26 -43.94 39.75
CA VAL A 423 24.82 -42.93 38.78
C VAL A 423 23.65 -42.15 39.36
N CYS A 424 23.53 -40.89 38.96
CA CYS A 424 22.36 -40.05 39.20
C CYS A 424 21.98 -39.39 37.87
N HIS A 425 20.76 -39.63 37.41
CA HIS A 425 20.17 -39.01 36.24
C HIS A 425 19.04 -38.07 36.70
N PRO A 426 19.26 -36.74 36.66
CA PRO A 426 18.25 -35.81 37.11
C PRO A 426 17.05 -35.79 36.15
N ALA A 427 15.85 -35.73 36.69
CA ALA A 427 14.61 -35.55 35.93
C ALA A 427 14.47 -34.14 35.35
N ARG A 428 15.13 -33.16 35.97
CA ARG A 428 15.16 -31.76 35.53
C ARG A 428 16.60 -31.32 35.27
N MET A 429 16.83 -30.02 35.26
CA MET A 429 18.18 -29.48 35.10
C MET A 429 19.09 -29.79 36.30
N VAL A 430 18.55 -30.03 37.50
CA VAL A 430 19.28 -30.33 38.74
C VAL A 430 18.52 -31.40 39.54
N SER A 431 19.26 -32.18 40.33
CA SER A 431 18.74 -33.32 41.10
C SER A 431 18.49 -32.98 42.58
N GLY A 432 17.44 -33.51 43.20
CA GLY A 432 17.31 -33.63 44.65
C GLY A 432 18.09 -34.82 45.21
N ASP A 433 18.29 -35.86 44.40
CA ASP A 433 19.01 -37.06 44.82
C ASP A 433 20.49 -36.83 45.11
N TYR A 434 20.98 -37.60 46.08
CA TYR A 434 22.36 -37.67 46.51
C TYR A 434 22.88 -39.10 46.41
N TYR A 435 24.10 -39.27 45.92
CA TYR A 435 24.90 -40.45 46.21
C TYR A 435 26.37 -40.07 46.34
N ASP A 436 27.12 -40.82 47.14
CA ASP A 436 28.54 -40.55 47.36
C ASP A 436 29.35 -41.80 47.76
N PHE A 437 30.63 -41.76 47.42
CA PHE A 437 31.65 -42.72 47.83
C PHE A 437 32.81 -41.95 48.46
N VAL A 438 33.00 -42.10 49.77
CA VAL A 438 34.04 -41.37 50.50
C VAL A 438 35.06 -42.36 51.06
N GLN A 439 36.26 -42.35 50.50
CA GLN A 439 37.37 -43.14 51.02
C GLN A 439 37.79 -42.62 52.40
N LEU A 440 37.80 -43.51 53.39
CA LEU A 440 38.27 -43.24 54.75
C LEU A 440 39.70 -43.76 54.93
N ARG A 441 40.32 -43.43 56.07
CA ARG A 441 41.62 -43.99 56.46
C ARG A 441 41.49 -45.50 56.70
N ASP A 442 42.60 -46.24 56.50
CA ASP A 442 42.71 -47.69 56.75
C ASP A 442 41.80 -48.58 55.87
N ALA A 443 41.70 -48.29 54.57
CA ALA A 443 40.97 -49.09 53.57
C ALA A 443 39.44 -49.20 53.79
N ASN A 444 38.85 -48.38 54.67
CA ASN A 444 37.40 -48.29 54.83
C ASN A 444 36.79 -47.31 53.81
N VAL A 445 35.56 -47.56 53.37
CA VAL A 445 34.80 -46.63 52.51
C VAL A 445 33.44 -46.32 53.12
N ALA A 446 32.98 -45.08 52.97
CA ALA A 446 31.59 -44.72 53.25
C ALA A 446 30.78 -44.68 51.94
N LEU A 447 29.61 -45.29 51.97
CA LEU A 447 28.62 -45.33 50.91
C LEU A 447 27.41 -44.53 51.38
N ALA A 448 26.90 -43.63 50.54
CA ALA A 448 25.69 -42.89 50.88
C ALA A 448 24.79 -42.76 49.66
N ILE A 449 23.48 -42.84 49.89
CA ILE A 449 22.45 -42.47 48.93
C ILE A 449 21.31 -41.80 49.69
N GLY A 450 20.64 -40.84 49.08
CA GLY A 450 19.48 -40.20 49.67
C GLY A 450 18.67 -39.43 48.65
N ASP A 451 17.44 -39.12 49.01
CA ASP A 451 16.54 -38.29 48.23
C ASP A 451 15.98 -37.18 49.11
N VAL A 452 16.02 -35.97 48.60
CA VAL A 452 15.60 -34.76 49.29
C VAL A 452 14.18 -34.40 48.91
N ALA A 453 13.31 -34.24 49.92
CA ALA A 453 11.91 -33.88 49.70
C ALA A 453 11.73 -32.59 48.88
N GLY A 454 11.09 -32.74 47.72
CA GLY A 454 10.83 -31.68 46.74
C GLY A 454 11.62 -31.89 45.45
N LYS A 455 11.54 -30.92 44.51
CA LYS A 455 12.20 -31.04 43.20
C LYS A 455 12.86 -29.73 42.78
N GLY A 456 13.83 -29.81 41.86
CA GLY A 456 14.50 -28.65 41.27
C GLY A 456 15.51 -27.98 42.22
N ILE A 457 15.73 -26.68 42.05
CA ILE A 457 16.86 -25.95 42.67
C ILE A 457 16.83 -26.01 44.21
N SER A 458 15.64 -25.96 44.82
CA SER A 458 15.53 -26.02 46.29
C SER A 458 16.01 -27.37 46.86
N ALA A 459 15.69 -28.49 46.20
CA ALA A 459 16.13 -29.82 46.62
C ALA A 459 17.63 -29.98 46.37
N ALA A 460 18.12 -29.53 45.20
CA ALA A 460 19.53 -29.54 44.84
C ALA A 460 20.45 -28.77 45.82
N LEU A 461 19.99 -27.64 46.37
CA LEU A 461 20.74 -26.88 47.38
C LEU A 461 20.86 -27.63 48.71
N LEU A 462 19.79 -28.32 49.12
CA LEU A 462 19.82 -29.12 50.34
C LEU A 462 20.63 -30.41 50.15
N MET A 463 20.57 -31.03 48.97
CA MET A 463 21.46 -32.12 48.56
C MET A 463 22.94 -31.71 48.72
N ALA A 464 23.32 -30.53 48.22
CA ALA A 464 24.68 -30.01 48.36
C ALA A 464 25.07 -29.76 49.83
N ALA A 465 24.12 -29.29 50.65
CA ALA A 465 24.33 -29.12 52.09
C ALA A 465 24.52 -30.47 52.81
N LEU A 466 23.69 -31.47 52.51
CA LEU A 466 23.80 -32.84 53.02
C LEU A 466 25.17 -33.42 52.72
N GLN A 467 25.61 -33.32 51.46
CA GLN A 467 26.93 -33.77 51.06
C GLN A 467 28.04 -33.06 51.86
N SER A 468 28.00 -31.73 51.91
CA SER A 468 29.05 -30.93 52.55
C SER A 468 29.16 -31.29 54.04
N ILE A 469 28.02 -31.42 54.73
CA ILE A 469 27.97 -31.84 56.13
C ILE A 469 28.59 -33.23 56.27
N MET A 470 28.13 -34.21 55.48
CA MET A 470 28.61 -35.59 55.54
C MET A 470 30.12 -35.69 55.30
N ARG A 471 30.62 -35.11 54.22
CA ARG A 471 32.06 -35.12 53.91
C ARG A 471 32.90 -34.44 54.99
N THR A 472 32.39 -33.36 55.58
CA THR A 472 33.06 -32.68 56.69
C THR A 472 33.13 -33.56 57.93
N GLN A 473 32.03 -34.23 58.31
CA GLN A 473 32.01 -35.13 59.47
C GLN A 473 32.97 -36.32 59.28
N LEU A 474 33.00 -36.91 58.09
CA LEU A 474 33.89 -38.02 57.74
C LEU A 474 35.37 -37.61 57.75
N THR A 475 35.69 -36.39 57.30
CA THR A 475 37.07 -35.89 57.25
C THR A 475 37.56 -35.39 58.62
N ALA A 476 36.70 -34.74 59.39
CA ALA A 476 37.02 -34.22 60.73
C ALA A 476 37.27 -35.35 61.74
N GLY A 477 36.81 -36.57 61.45
CA GLY A 477 37.05 -37.73 62.29
C GLY A 477 36.35 -37.62 63.64
N ILE A 478 35.02 -37.40 63.63
CA ILE A 478 34.22 -37.41 64.87
C ILE A 478 34.47 -38.75 65.57
N PRO A 479 35.07 -38.76 66.77
CA PRO A 479 35.25 -40.00 67.52
C PRO A 479 33.88 -40.52 67.92
N ALA A 480 33.57 -41.79 67.62
CA ALA A 480 32.35 -42.43 68.11
C ALA A 480 32.23 -42.22 69.62
N HIS A 481 31.02 -41.87 70.06
CA HIS A 481 30.69 -41.84 71.47
C HIS A 481 30.59 -43.31 71.88
N VAL A 482 31.66 -43.85 72.46
CA VAL A 482 31.62 -45.21 73.01
C VAL A 482 30.56 -45.23 74.11
N ALA A 483 29.37 -45.73 73.80
CA ALA A 483 28.42 -46.20 74.79
C ALA A 483 29.12 -47.32 75.56
N ALA A 484 29.40 -47.06 76.83
CA ALA A 484 30.10 -47.97 77.71
C ALA A 484 29.34 -49.30 77.84
N ALA A 485 29.80 -50.34 77.15
CA ALA A 485 29.57 -51.72 77.56
C ALA A 485 30.63 -52.09 78.61
N PRO A 486 30.25 -52.51 79.83
CA PRO A 486 31.22 -52.88 80.85
C PRO A 486 31.75 -54.29 80.58
N GLY A 487 32.93 -54.38 79.98
CA GLY A 487 33.70 -55.62 79.96
C GLY A 487 34.64 -55.80 78.77
N GLY A 488 35.93 -55.48 78.97
CA GLY A 488 37.02 -56.15 78.26
C GLY A 488 38.03 -55.26 77.51
N GLY A 489 39.22 -55.12 78.10
CA GLY A 489 40.49 -55.16 77.35
C GLY A 489 41.07 -53.83 76.83
N ASN A 490 42.20 -53.42 77.43
CA ASN A 490 43.10 -52.39 76.91
C ASN A 490 43.70 -52.81 75.54
N GLY A 491 43.42 -52.03 74.50
CA GLY A 491 44.09 -52.06 73.20
C GLY A 491 43.85 -50.74 72.46
N GLY A 492 44.91 -50.12 71.91
CA GLY A 492 44.90 -48.73 71.41
C GLY A 492 43.69 -48.36 70.55
N GLY A 493 42.89 -47.42 71.05
CA GLY A 493 41.60 -47.03 70.46
C GLY A 493 41.78 -46.28 69.13
N ARG A 494 41.61 -47.01 68.02
CA ARG A 494 41.34 -46.43 66.70
C ARG A 494 40.00 -45.68 66.78
N ALA A 495 39.92 -44.46 66.25
CA ALA A 495 38.65 -43.74 66.13
C ALA A 495 37.73 -44.53 65.19
N ARG A 496 36.80 -45.29 65.77
CA ARG A 496 35.80 -46.06 65.02
C ARG A 496 34.68 -45.09 64.66
N PHE A 497 34.31 -45.01 63.39
CA PHE A 497 33.09 -44.29 62.99
C PHE A 497 31.88 -45.17 63.32
N SER A 498 30.84 -44.59 63.90
CA SER A 498 29.54 -45.22 64.09
C SER A 498 28.58 -44.69 63.03
N ALA A 499 27.89 -45.58 62.32
CA ALA A 499 26.98 -45.18 61.24
C ALA A 499 25.79 -44.39 61.81
N SER A 500 25.27 -44.82 62.96
CA SER A 500 24.15 -44.16 63.63
C SER A 500 24.51 -42.79 64.19
N ASP A 501 25.71 -42.62 64.75
CA ASP A 501 26.16 -41.34 65.32
C ASP A 501 26.31 -40.28 64.20
N LEU A 502 26.89 -40.67 63.07
CA LEU A 502 27.05 -39.78 61.90
C LEU A 502 25.71 -39.32 61.34
N VAL A 503 24.76 -40.25 61.18
CA VAL A 503 23.41 -39.92 60.69
C VAL A 503 22.63 -39.09 61.73
N SER A 504 22.81 -39.35 63.03
CA SER A 504 22.21 -38.55 64.10
C SER A 504 22.69 -37.10 64.07
N GLU A 505 23.98 -36.89 63.86
CA GLU A 505 24.56 -35.57 63.75
C GLU A 505 24.18 -34.88 62.43
N LEU A 506 24.12 -35.62 61.32
CA LEU A 506 23.55 -35.13 60.06
C LEU A 506 22.11 -34.63 60.27
N ASN A 507 21.24 -35.40 60.91
CA ASN A 507 19.86 -35.00 61.21
C ASN A 507 19.81 -33.70 62.02
N ARG A 508 20.63 -33.58 63.07
CA ARG A 508 20.69 -32.37 63.89
C ARG A 508 21.10 -31.13 63.07
N GLN A 509 22.12 -31.26 62.24
CA GLN A 509 22.62 -30.14 61.44
C GLN A 509 21.66 -29.76 60.32
N VAL A 510 21.02 -30.73 59.67
CA VAL A 510 20.00 -30.46 58.65
C VAL A 510 18.80 -29.77 59.28
N TYR A 511 18.23 -30.33 60.35
CA TYR A 511 17.09 -29.75 61.06
C TYR A 511 17.37 -28.31 61.54
N ALA A 512 18.57 -28.04 62.04
CA ALA A 512 18.95 -26.70 62.51
C ALA A 512 19.08 -25.67 61.38
N ASN A 513 19.40 -26.12 60.15
CA ASN A 513 19.73 -25.24 59.03
C ASN A 513 18.64 -25.20 57.93
N THR A 514 17.56 -25.96 58.07
CA THR A 514 16.46 -25.98 57.09
C THR A 514 15.08 -25.84 57.74
N SER A 515 14.09 -25.44 56.92
CA SER A 515 12.69 -25.38 57.34
C SER A 515 12.15 -26.79 57.63
N PRO A 516 11.17 -26.96 58.56
CA PRO A 516 10.65 -28.28 58.95
C PRO A 516 10.07 -29.14 57.82
N GLU A 517 9.68 -28.50 56.72
CA GLU A 517 9.12 -29.12 55.51
C GLU A 517 10.21 -29.69 54.58
N LYS A 518 11.49 -29.47 54.90
CA LYS A 518 12.64 -29.94 54.15
C LYS A 518 13.34 -31.05 54.93
N TYR A 519 13.22 -32.26 54.41
CA TYR A 519 13.84 -33.46 54.95
C TYR A 519 14.39 -34.30 53.81
N ALA A 520 15.18 -35.31 54.14
CA ALA A 520 15.70 -36.26 53.17
C ALA A 520 15.57 -37.68 53.68
N THR A 521 15.21 -38.60 52.79
CA THR A 521 15.45 -40.02 53.02
C THR A 521 16.95 -40.28 52.82
N PHE A 522 17.57 -41.09 53.67
CA PHE A 522 19.02 -41.28 53.61
C PHE A 522 19.47 -42.68 54.03
N TYR A 523 20.29 -43.32 53.21
CA TYR A 523 20.99 -44.55 53.54
C TYR A 523 22.48 -44.27 53.64
N PHE A 524 23.10 -44.73 54.73
CA PHE A 524 24.51 -44.56 55.00
C PHE A 524 25.14 -45.89 55.39
N GLY A 525 26.25 -46.24 54.75
CA GLY A 525 27.01 -47.46 54.99
C GLY A 525 28.49 -47.19 55.19
N LEU A 526 29.11 -47.90 56.12
CA LEU A 526 30.54 -47.95 56.36
C LEU A 526 31.02 -49.37 56.05
N TYR A 527 31.87 -49.50 55.04
CA TYR A 527 32.43 -50.77 54.62
C TYR A 527 33.87 -50.91 55.08
N ASP A 528 34.15 -52.02 55.75
CA ASP A 528 35.47 -52.46 56.15
C ASP A 528 36.01 -53.49 55.14
N ASP A 529 37.00 -53.08 54.32
CA ASP A 529 37.60 -53.91 53.28
C ASP A 529 38.46 -55.06 53.83
N GLU A 530 38.96 -54.94 55.07
CA GLU A 530 39.72 -56.02 55.72
C GLU A 530 38.78 -57.13 56.19
N ASN A 531 37.68 -56.76 56.85
CA ASN A 531 36.71 -57.69 57.44
C ASN A 531 35.51 -57.99 56.55
N ARG A 532 35.46 -57.42 55.34
CA ARG A 532 34.33 -57.53 54.39
C ARG A 532 32.98 -57.23 55.03
N THR A 533 32.94 -56.32 56.00
CA THR A 533 31.74 -56.05 56.81
C THR A 533 31.19 -54.68 56.45
N LEU A 534 29.91 -54.62 56.08
CA LEU A 534 29.15 -53.39 55.87
C LEU A 534 28.29 -53.10 57.10
N THR A 535 28.60 -52.01 57.81
CA THR A 535 27.78 -51.47 58.90
C THR A 535 26.96 -50.30 58.36
N TYR A 536 25.64 -50.33 58.48
CA TYR A 536 24.77 -49.34 57.86
C TYR A 536 23.68 -48.81 58.78
N THR A 537 23.20 -47.62 58.45
CA THR A 537 22.01 -46.98 59.00
C THR A 537 21.12 -46.54 57.85
N ASN A 538 19.84 -46.92 57.90
CA ASN A 538 18.84 -46.50 56.93
C ASN A 538 17.83 -45.56 57.62
N ALA A 539 17.95 -44.27 57.34
CA ALA A 539 17.12 -43.17 57.81
C ALA A 539 15.93 -42.91 56.87
N GLY A 540 14.99 -43.86 56.85
CA GLY A 540 13.74 -43.75 56.09
C GLY A 540 13.90 -43.81 54.56
N HIS A 541 15.05 -44.25 54.04
CA HIS A 541 15.28 -44.47 52.62
C HIS A 541 14.73 -45.82 52.17
N LEU A 542 14.47 -45.94 50.86
CA LEU A 542 14.03 -47.19 50.25
C LEU A 542 15.03 -48.31 50.61
N PRO A 543 14.57 -49.44 51.16
CA PRO A 543 15.41 -50.55 51.57
C PRO A 543 16.34 -51.04 50.45
N PRO A 544 17.68 -50.92 50.60
CA PRO A 544 18.59 -51.51 49.62
C PRO A 544 18.39 -53.02 49.47
N ILE A 545 18.54 -53.52 48.26
CA ILE A 545 18.37 -54.94 47.91
C ILE A 545 19.74 -55.61 47.87
N LEU A 546 19.95 -56.58 48.76
CA LEU A 546 21.09 -57.49 48.75
C LEU A 546 20.72 -58.77 47.98
N MET A 547 21.39 -59.00 46.87
CA MET A 547 21.32 -60.23 46.08
C MET A 547 22.39 -61.20 46.58
N ARG A 548 21.97 -62.36 47.10
CA ARG A 548 22.85 -63.43 47.58
C ARG A 548 22.30 -64.78 47.14
N ASP A 549 23.15 -65.61 46.53
CA ASP A 549 22.79 -66.97 46.08
C ASP A 549 21.50 -67.02 45.25
N GLY A 550 21.22 -65.97 44.46
CA GLY A 550 20.01 -65.84 43.65
C GLY A 550 18.75 -65.44 44.43
N VAL A 551 18.88 -65.02 45.69
CA VAL A 551 17.78 -64.54 46.55
C VAL A 551 17.96 -63.05 46.82
N ALA A 552 16.87 -62.29 46.69
CA ALA A 552 16.81 -60.87 47.01
C ALA A 552 16.40 -60.68 48.49
N GLN A 553 17.25 -60.05 49.29
CA GLN A 553 16.99 -59.68 50.67
C GLN A 553 16.98 -58.15 50.81
N ARG A 554 15.97 -57.59 51.46
CA ARG A 554 15.88 -56.15 51.73
C ARG A 554 16.59 -55.82 53.05
N LEU A 555 17.43 -54.79 53.04
CA LEU A 555 18.04 -54.28 54.27
C LEU A 555 17.03 -53.47 55.07
N GLU A 556 16.97 -53.70 56.38
CA GLU A 556 15.96 -53.06 57.22
C GLU A 556 16.15 -51.54 57.35
N VAL A 557 15.04 -50.82 57.50
CA VAL A 557 15.03 -49.39 57.88
C VAL A 557 15.35 -49.29 59.38
N THR A 558 16.32 -48.46 59.75
CA THR A 558 16.84 -48.39 61.13
C THR A 558 16.64 -47.03 61.81
N GLY A 559 15.90 -46.12 61.17
CA GLY A 559 15.52 -44.82 61.70
C GLY A 559 14.56 -44.07 60.79
N THR A 560 14.09 -42.90 61.23
CA THR A 560 13.22 -42.01 60.44
C THR A 560 14.01 -41.09 59.51
N VAL A 561 13.35 -40.35 58.63
CA VAL A 561 14.00 -39.42 57.69
C VAL A 561 14.87 -38.36 58.39
N VAL A 562 15.91 -37.91 57.70
CA VAL A 562 16.87 -36.90 58.17
C VAL A 562 16.29 -35.50 58.00
N GLY A 563 16.39 -34.67 59.04
CA GLY A 563 16.04 -33.25 59.00
C GLY A 563 14.58 -32.93 59.34
N ALA A 564 13.70 -33.93 59.46
CA ALA A 564 12.29 -33.70 59.81
C ALA A 564 12.07 -33.45 61.31
N PHE A 565 12.88 -34.06 62.18
CA PHE A 565 12.69 -34.03 63.63
C PHE A 565 13.97 -33.62 64.37
N PRO A 566 13.87 -32.82 65.45
CA PRO A 566 15.04 -32.34 66.19
C PRO A 566 15.77 -33.47 66.94
N PHE A 567 15.05 -34.51 67.35
CA PHE A 567 15.56 -35.66 68.09
C PHE A 567 15.07 -36.95 67.42
N ALA A 568 15.89 -37.53 66.56
CA ALA A 568 15.67 -38.83 65.94
C ALA A 568 16.72 -39.82 66.45
N ALA A 569 16.29 -41.03 66.82
CA ALA A 569 17.18 -42.12 67.18
C ALA A 569 17.43 -42.99 65.94
N TYR A 570 18.69 -43.31 65.70
CA TYR A 570 19.14 -44.13 64.58
C TYR A 570 19.85 -45.36 65.13
N GLU A 571 19.54 -46.52 64.57
CA GLU A 571 20.25 -47.77 64.84
C GLU A 571 21.20 -48.11 63.69
N GLU A 572 22.22 -48.91 64.00
CA GLU A 572 23.12 -49.48 62.99
C GLU A 572 22.99 -51.00 62.96
N LYS A 573 23.11 -51.57 61.76
CA LYS A 573 23.14 -53.02 61.52
C LYS A 573 24.38 -53.38 60.73
N SER A 574 24.91 -54.58 60.94
CA SER A 574 26.09 -55.06 60.24
C SER A 574 25.80 -56.33 59.45
N ILE A 575 26.28 -56.37 58.22
CA ILE A 575 26.21 -57.53 57.34
C ILE A 575 27.60 -57.84 56.76
N GLU A 576 27.90 -59.11 56.59
CA GLU A 576 29.09 -59.54 55.85
C GLU A 576 28.79 -59.51 54.35
N MET A 577 29.64 -58.86 53.55
CA MET A 577 29.59 -58.86 52.09
C MET A 577 30.43 -60.01 51.55
N ARG A 578 29.77 -61.06 51.08
CA ARG A 578 30.44 -62.25 50.52
C ARG A 578 30.83 -62.00 49.08
N ARG A 579 31.79 -62.80 48.61
CA ARG A 579 32.16 -62.83 47.20
C ARG A 579 30.93 -63.21 46.36
N GLY A 580 30.61 -62.39 45.36
CA GLY A 580 29.46 -62.56 44.49
C GLY A 580 28.17 -61.89 44.98
N ASP A 581 28.12 -61.40 46.23
CA ASP A 581 26.97 -60.62 46.70
C ASP A 581 26.90 -59.29 45.94
N LEU A 582 25.68 -58.85 45.62
CA LEU A 582 25.42 -57.55 45.00
C LEU A 582 24.40 -56.78 45.83
N LEU A 583 24.84 -55.68 46.42
CA LEU A 583 23.97 -54.72 47.08
C LEU A 583 23.60 -53.61 46.10
N VAL A 584 22.31 -53.29 46.01
CA VAL A 584 21.77 -52.23 45.16
C VAL A 584 20.89 -51.32 46.01
N ALA A 585 21.29 -50.06 46.14
CA ALA A 585 20.49 -49.00 46.72
C ALA A 585 19.99 -48.08 45.59
N PHE A 586 18.78 -47.57 45.72
CA PHE A 586 18.09 -46.84 44.65
C PHE A 586 17.10 -45.83 45.22
N THR A 587 16.84 -44.77 44.46
CA THR A 587 15.79 -43.79 44.76
C THR A 587 14.45 -44.20 44.15
N ASP A 588 13.38 -43.53 44.54
CA ASP A 588 12.02 -43.77 44.08
C ASP A 588 11.87 -43.61 42.56
N GLY A 589 12.67 -42.72 41.94
CA GLY A 589 12.74 -42.59 40.49
C GLY A 589 13.12 -43.86 39.72
N ILE A 590 13.58 -44.93 40.38
CA ILE A 590 13.80 -46.24 39.73
C ILE A 590 12.55 -47.12 39.75
N VAL A 591 11.73 -47.06 40.80
CA VAL A 591 10.64 -48.03 41.04
C VAL A 591 9.25 -47.43 40.94
N GLU A 592 9.10 -46.12 41.11
CA GLU A 592 7.83 -45.41 40.98
C GLU A 592 7.46 -44.95 39.56
N PRO A 593 8.35 -44.86 38.54
CA PRO A 593 7.93 -44.42 37.22
C PRO A 593 6.79 -45.26 36.64
N GLU A 594 5.74 -44.58 36.19
CA GLU A 594 4.54 -45.21 35.64
C GLU A 594 4.64 -45.39 34.12
N ASN A 595 4.02 -46.44 33.59
CA ASN A 595 3.82 -46.61 32.16
C ASN A 595 2.57 -45.83 31.66
N GLU A 596 2.25 -45.94 30.36
CA GLU A 596 1.08 -45.29 29.75
C GLU A 596 -0.28 -45.67 30.38
N TYR A 597 -0.33 -46.76 31.16
CA TYR A 597 -1.51 -47.25 31.87
C TYR A 597 -1.55 -46.83 33.35
N GLY A 598 -0.57 -46.05 33.82
CA GLY A 598 -0.46 -45.65 35.24
C GLY A 598 0.04 -46.75 36.15
N GLU A 599 0.67 -47.81 35.61
CA GLU A 599 1.26 -48.87 36.41
C GLU A 599 2.72 -48.56 36.77
N PRO A 600 3.10 -48.53 38.05
CA PRO A 600 4.47 -48.26 38.46
C PRO A 600 5.40 -49.40 38.03
N PHE A 601 6.66 -49.08 37.77
CA PHE A 601 7.70 -50.06 37.43
C PHE A 601 7.82 -51.14 38.52
N GLY A 602 7.87 -50.72 39.77
CA GLY A 602 7.84 -51.56 40.95
C GLY A 602 9.17 -52.24 41.27
N GLU A 603 9.37 -52.54 42.56
CA GLU A 603 10.56 -53.26 43.03
C GLU A 603 10.67 -54.68 42.44
N GLU A 604 9.55 -55.36 42.18
CA GLU A 604 9.56 -56.74 41.66
C GLU A 604 10.28 -56.82 40.30
N ARG A 605 10.02 -55.85 39.42
CA ARG A 605 10.69 -55.77 38.12
C ARG A 605 12.17 -55.42 38.27
N LEU A 606 12.53 -54.58 39.23
CA LEU A 606 13.93 -54.31 39.57
C LEU A 606 14.65 -55.59 40.03
N VAL A 607 14.04 -56.37 40.93
CA VAL A 607 14.58 -57.67 41.37
C VAL A 607 14.75 -58.63 40.19
N ASP A 608 13.76 -58.71 39.29
CA ASP A 608 13.84 -59.55 38.08
C ASP A 608 14.99 -59.14 37.14
N LEU A 609 15.29 -57.84 37.04
CA LEU A 609 16.45 -57.34 36.29
C LEU A 609 17.75 -57.72 36.98
N LEU A 610 17.82 -57.57 38.31
CA LEU A 610 19.00 -57.95 39.10
C LEU A 610 19.26 -59.46 39.04
N LEU A 611 18.23 -60.30 39.00
CA LEU A 611 18.38 -61.75 38.81
C LEU A 611 18.92 -62.09 37.41
N ARG A 612 18.47 -61.37 36.37
CA ARG A 612 18.89 -61.61 34.98
C ARG A 612 20.30 -61.10 34.66
N TYR A 613 20.63 -59.91 35.15
CA TYR A 613 21.87 -59.20 34.79
C TYR A 613 22.87 -59.09 35.93
N GLY A 614 22.54 -59.52 37.15
CA GLY A 614 23.38 -59.34 38.35
C GLY A 614 24.76 -59.98 38.30
N GLN A 615 25.06 -60.84 37.32
CA GLN A 615 26.39 -61.42 37.09
C GLN A 615 27.25 -60.62 36.09
N ARG A 616 26.73 -59.52 35.53
CA ARG A 616 27.44 -58.61 34.62
C ARG A 616 28.26 -57.56 35.40
N GLU A 617 29.08 -56.78 34.70
CA GLU A 617 29.81 -55.64 35.28
C GLU A 617 28.82 -54.61 35.85
N SER A 618 29.19 -53.93 36.94
CA SER A 618 28.30 -52.97 37.61
C SER A 618 27.80 -51.86 36.67
N LYS A 619 28.64 -51.42 35.73
CA LYS A 619 28.25 -50.45 34.68
C LYS A 619 27.18 -50.98 33.74
N GLU A 620 27.26 -52.25 33.36
CA GLU A 620 26.27 -52.88 32.48
C GLU A 620 24.93 -53.04 33.21
N ILE A 621 24.96 -53.39 34.51
CA ILE A 621 23.73 -53.49 35.32
C ILE A 621 23.04 -52.14 35.41
N ILE A 622 23.78 -51.08 35.76
CA ILE A 622 23.26 -49.71 35.81
C ILE A 622 22.62 -49.35 34.47
N ALA A 623 23.36 -49.50 33.37
CA ALA A 623 22.86 -49.15 32.03
C ALA A 623 21.57 -49.90 31.68
N ARG A 624 21.47 -51.20 32.01
CA ARG A 624 20.28 -52.01 31.75
C ARG A 624 19.08 -51.61 32.60
N ILE A 625 19.29 -51.27 33.87
CA ILE A 625 18.20 -50.78 34.73
C ILE A 625 17.68 -49.46 34.19
N MET A 626 18.57 -48.49 33.94
CA MET A 626 18.21 -47.18 33.41
C MET A 626 17.43 -47.30 32.09
N GLU A 627 17.97 -48.04 31.11
CA GLU A 627 17.34 -48.26 29.80
C GLU A 627 15.95 -48.92 29.93
N THR A 628 15.80 -49.88 30.85
CA THR A 628 14.51 -50.58 31.02
C THR A 628 13.46 -49.68 31.66
N VAL A 629 13.83 -48.85 32.63
CA VAL A 629 12.92 -47.90 33.26
C VAL A 629 12.51 -46.81 32.27
N GLU A 630 13.45 -46.26 31.49
CA GLU A 630 13.15 -45.30 30.42
C GLU A 630 12.18 -45.89 29.37
N GLN A 631 12.41 -47.14 28.96
CA GLN A 631 11.52 -47.85 28.03
C GLN A 631 10.14 -48.12 28.63
N TRP A 632 10.06 -48.38 29.94
CA TRP A 632 8.80 -48.60 30.64
C TRP A 632 7.92 -47.35 30.67
N THR A 633 8.52 -46.19 30.94
CA THR A 633 7.80 -44.92 31.02
C THR A 633 7.30 -44.43 29.65
N GLY A 634 7.98 -44.82 28.55
CA GLY A 634 7.55 -44.50 27.18
C GLY A 634 7.64 -43.00 26.81
N SER A 635 8.19 -42.18 27.71
CA SER A 635 8.42 -40.75 27.56
C SER A 635 9.90 -40.45 27.86
N SER A 636 10.45 -39.45 27.18
CA SER A 636 11.79 -38.94 27.48
C SER A 636 11.81 -38.00 28.70
N GLU A 637 10.64 -37.57 29.20
CA GLU A 637 10.54 -36.75 30.40
C GLU A 637 10.43 -37.65 31.64
N LEU A 638 11.49 -37.67 32.44
CA LEU A 638 11.52 -38.35 33.73
C LEU A 638 10.65 -37.60 34.75
N PHE A 639 9.86 -38.36 35.53
CA PHE A 639 9.02 -37.79 36.57
C PHE A 639 9.80 -37.48 37.85
N ASP A 640 10.80 -38.29 38.18
CA ASP A 640 11.70 -38.11 39.31
C ASP A 640 13.15 -38.43 39.00
N ASP A 641 14.05 -37.96 39.86
CA ASP A 641 15.48 -38.19 39.75
C ASP A 641 15.79 -39.69 39.91
N MET A 642 16.61 -40.23 39.01
CA MET A 642 16.94 -41.66 38.97
C MET A 642 18.35 -41.88 39.50
N THR A 643 18.47 -42.40 40.71
CA THR A 643 19.77 -42.64 41.35
C THR A 643 19.94 -44.10 41.75
N LEU A 644 21.11 -44.64 41.44
CA LEU A 644 21.51 -46.01 41.74
C LEU A 644 22.90 -46.02 42.37
N LEU A 645 23.07 -46.85 43.40
CA LEU A 645 24.33 -47.18 44.02
C LEU A 645 24.45 -48.71 44.11
N LEU A 646 25.53 -49.25 43.56
CA LEU A 646 25.84 -50.66 43.52
C LEU A 646 27.14 -50.95 44.28
N ALA A 647 27.14 -52.03 45.05
CA ALA A 647 28.31 -52.56 45.72
C ALA A 647 28.38 -54.08 45.58
N ARG A 648 29.42 -54.61 44.95
CA ARG A 648 29.61 -56.03 44.64
C ARG A 648 30.81 -56.62 45.35
N GLY A 649 30.66 -57.73 46.06
CA GLY A 649 31.79 -58.44 46.65
C GLY A 649 32.61 -59.21 45.61
N VAL A 650 33.93 -59.03 45.56
CA VAL A 650 34.85 -59.59 44.53
C VAL A 650 35.71 -60.76 45.01
#